data_AF-A0A662Z9N7-F1
#
_entry.id   AF-A0A662Z9N7-F1
#
_cell.length_a   1.000
_cell.length_b   1.000
_cell.length_c   1.000
_cell.angle_alpha   90.00
_cell.angle_beta   90.00
_cell.angle_gamma   90.00
#
_symmetry.space_group_name_H-M   'P 1'
#
loop_
_entity.id
_entity.type
_entity.pdbx_description
1 polymer ?
#
loop_
_entity_poly.entity_id
_entity_poly.type
_entity_poly.pdbx_seq_one_letter_code
_entity_poly.pdbx_strand_id
1 'polypeptide(L)'
;MKLSNIVKSLLLGTSFCFLAANFNCSYASQTNSSKSAQTQKKVNKSNSSKKNNSAKNSKSSKATKTKKTSKSSRPNAQKKAPAKSNKNYFKEPIQRKEIRQTYVAPVVDLTAENPLLATTPKLINQRKYFQDAETAAKKGDTAEALRIKKNHLEDYPLAIWIDYWNLTNNMDVSKYPKVVEFIRSDDHKELSQILKNKYIDFLARHGNYKQVSELIGKKKPFDDNMEMNSSQQTLQCRYYEARWHLGQADMSSQIFANKIYMQLKPYPSGCSGLIYVWGQNGNLNDTNRMDKFERLYIQRRYADSTRNLAAEFSDDSKFKNRINMAMALYDDPSRILNEEYEPGSDDIHRVAVLAFKRFANLKPEEANPHFEYFCKKFHITPTERLDIIQIISRGFLGRNSTLDEVNWVDKHLPAIEWTDEIKIMRMRKAVWFAQWNVVYDLYNHLNPNDKKEINWRYWKARAAYEIGEKDQSLILMKEVAKDRSFFGFLAAQELGQQPPFNHQRLSKSAKWPSTVAHNKAAIRFFEFRALDSANANIEWNEVAKHGSNDEALVMAEWALSTGNVNYAIMSVIAGKRWDALDYRFPKAFLNLYKKYSSVTNVPISFLYGISRQESMLNPNIKSPVGAVGLMQLMPETARVVSKKNNWDYNGPRDLVIPENNIRLGSAYLKDMLTKFDNNRILAAAAYNAGPNRIPRWKSADGKKRDTPMFIENIPFKETRLYVQNVLLYDVIYKKLLTGKTDLLLKENERKYKY
;
A
#
# COMPACT_ATOMS: atom_id res chain seq x y z
N MET A 1 -30.45 8.67 7.38
CA MET A 1 -29.14 8.19 7.85
C MET A 1 -28.26 7.88 6.64
N LYS A 2 -27.63 8.86 5.98
CA LYS A 2 -26.33 9.49 6.29
C LYS A 2 -25.10 8.55 6.23
N LEU A 3 -24.58 8.41 5.00
CA LEU A 3 -23.15 8.47 4.64
C LEU A 3 -22.14 7.80 5.57
N SER A 4 -22.00 6.48 5.46
CA SER A 4 -20.80 5.75 5.87
C SER A 4 -20.56 4.58 4.91
N ASN A 5 -19.44 4.61 4.15
CA ASN A 5 -18.73 3.48 3.48
C ASN A 5 -17.86 3.86 2.25
N ILE A 6 -17.60 5.14 1.96
CA ILE A 6 -16.81 5.55 0.77
C ILE A 6 -15.28 5.54 1.00
N VAL A 7 -14.79 5.47 2.25
CA VAL A 7 -13.36 5.62 2.56
C VAL A 7 -12.61 4.28 2.63
N LYS A 8 -12.24 3.73 1.47
CA LYS A 8 -11.21 2.68 1.35
C LYS A 8 -9.99 3.05 0.49
N SER A 9 -9.99 4.22 -0.15
CA SER A 9 -8.87 4.74 -0.97
C SER A 9 -7.91 5.69 -0.23
N LEU A 10 -8.13 5.96 1.06
CA LEU A 10 -7.46 7.05 1.81
C LEU A 10 -6.90 6.65 3.19
N LEU A 11 -6.84 5.35 3.51
CA LEU A 11 -6.19 4.84 4.73
C LEU A 11 -4.87 4.15 4.36
N LEU A 12 -3.83 4.40 5.18
CA LEU A 12 -2.43 3.98 4.99
C LEU A 12 -1.62 4.79 3.96
N GLY A 13 -1.45 6.08 4.26
CA GLY A 13 -0.28 6.87 3.81
C GLY A 13 1.03 6.48 4.54
N THR A 14 1.22 5.20 4.84
CA THR A 14 2.47 4.64 5.35
C THR A 14 3.11 3.82 4.24
N SER A 15 4.18 4.34 3.63
CA SER A 15 4.92 3.64 2.57
C SER A 15 5.70 2.43 3.10
N PHE A 16 4.98 1.37 3.44
CA PHE A 16 5.50 0.01 3.46
C PHE A 16 5.43 -0.54 2.04
N CYS A 17 6.54 -0.45 1.30
CA CYS A 17 6.68 -1.10 -0.01
C CYS A 17 6.58 -2.64 0.14
N PHE A 18 5.38 -3.18 -0.01
CA PHE A 18 5.17 -4.60 -0.26
C PHE A 18 4.62 -4.79 -1.67
N LEU A 19 5.39 -5.49 -2.52
CA LEU A 19 4.97 -5.89 -3.87
C LEU A 19 3.62 -6.64 -3.87
N ALA A 20 2.95 -6.61 -5.03
CA ALA A 20 1.60 -7.16 -5.23
C ALA A 20 1.52 -8.70 -5.19
N ALA A 21 0.32 -9.21 -4.88
CA ALA A 21 -0.34 -10.41 -5.44
C ALA A 21 -1.74 -10.55 -4.80
N ASN A 22 -2.73 -11.02 -5.56
CA ASN A 22 -4.18 -10.89 -5.25
C ASN A 22 -4.85 -12.12 -4.60
N PHE A 23 -6.13 -11.94 -4.28
CA PHE A 23 -7.06 -12.88 -3.65
C PHE A 23 -7.53 -14.03 -4.58
N ASN A 24 -8.02 -15.10 -3.95
CA ASN A 24 -8.97 -16.05 -4.55
C ASN A 24 -10.02 -16.46 -3.50
N CYS A 25 -11.24 -16.77 -3.93
CA CYS A 25 -12.28 -17.36 -3.08
C CYS A 25 -13.02 -18.43 -3.91
N SER A 26 -13.26 -19.60 -3.32
CA SER A 26 -13.86 -20.76 -4.00
C SER A 26 -15.36 -20.88 -3.71
N TYR A 27 -16.11 -21.48 -4.63
CA TYR A 27 -17.45 -22.01 -4.38
C TYR A 27 -17.40 -23.54 -4.29
N ALA A 28 -18.28 -24.11 -3.47
CA ALA A 28 -18.43 -25.55 -3.29
C ALA A 28 -19.55 -26.10 -4.20
N SER A 29 -19.38 -27.33 -4.69
CA SER A 29 -20.41 -28.12 -5.38
C SER A 29 -20.83 -29.29 -4.51
N GLN A 30 -22.14 -29.49 -4.36
CA GLN A 30 -22.70 -30.67 -3.68
C GLN A 30 -22.66 -31.91 -4.60
N THR A 31 -22.72 -33.08 -3.96
CA THR A 31 -22.57 -34.41 -4.55
C THR A 31 -23.88 -35.00 -5.06
N ASN A 32 -23.79 -35.92 -6.02
CA ASN A 32 -24.24 -37.33 -5.90
C ASN A 32 -23.94 -38.06 -7.23
N SER A 33 -23.15 -39.13 -7.25
CA SER A 33 -23.57 -40.55 -7.09
C SER A 33 -24.45 -41.03 -8.27
N SER A 34 -24.22 -42.16 -8.94
CA SER A 34 -23.38 -43.33 -8.60
C SER A 34 -23.25 -44.30 -9.79
N LYS A 35 -22.51 -45.40 -9.54
CA LYS A 35 -22.53 -46.72 -10.22
C LYS A 35 -21.63 -46.96 -11.45
N SER A 36 -20.81 -47.99 -11.24
CA SER A 36 -19.78 -48.62 -12.06
C SER A 36 -20.29 -49.82 -12.85
N ALA A 37 -19.72 -50.06 -14.03
CA ALA A 37 -19.55 -51.34 -14.76
C ALA A 37 -19.10 -50.99 -16.21
N GLN A 38 -18.30 -51.77 -16.95
CA GLN A 38 -17.62 -53.03 -16.68
C GLN A 38 -16.48 -53.25 -17.71
N THR A 39 -15.34 -53.78 -17.26
CA THR A 39 -14.43 -54.77 -17.91
C THR A 39 -13.91 -54.68 -19.36
N GLN A 40 -12.69 -55.26 -19.48
CA GLN A 40 -12.07 -55.94 -20.65
C GLN A 40 -11.49 -55.08 -21.78
N LYS A 41 -10.43 -55.47 -22.50
CA LYS A 41 -9.26 -56.38 -22.33
C LYS A 41 -8.71 -56.56 -23.77
N LYS A 42 -7.38 -56.41 -23.94
CA LYS A 42 -6.47 -56.98 -24.98
C LYS A 42 -5.66 -55.87 -25.67
N VAL A 43 -4.32 -55.85 -25.59
CA VAL A 43 -3.28 -56.87 -25.90
C VAL A 43 -3.01 -56.98 -27.40
N ASN A 44 -1.93 -56.32 -27.86
CA ASN A 44 -0.75 -56.93 -28.52
C ASN A 44 0.24 -55.82 -28.94
N LYS A 45 1.54 -55.95 -28.62
CA LYS A 45 2.66 -56.38 -29.50
C LYS A 45 2.91 -55.48 -30.73
N SER A 46 4.14 -55.18 -31.14
CA SER A 46 5.47 -55.40 -30.54
C SER A 46 6.58 -54.77 -31.40
N ASN A 47 7.76 -54.57 -30.79
CA ASN A 47 9.09 -54.73 -31.41
C ASN A 47 9.60 -53.76 -32.50
N SER A 48 10.72 -53.11 -32.11
CA SER A 48 12.03 -53.16 -32.80
C SER A 48 12.29 -52.22 -33.99
N SER A 49 13.51 -51.70 -34.24
CA SER A 49 14.74 -51.67 -33.42
C SER A 49 15.84 -50.76 -34.01
N LYS A 50 16.91 -50.53 -33.22
CA LYS A 50 18.32 -50.33 -33.63
C LYS A 50 18.78 -48.98 -34.25
N LYS A 51 19.72 -48.37 -33.52
CA LYS A 51 21.08 -47.92 -33.95
C LYS A 51 21.19 -46.69 -34.89
N ASN A 52 22.25 -45.87 -34.89
CA ASN A 52 23.41 -45.73 -33.98
C ASN A 52 24.14 -44.37 -34.17
N ASN A 53 24.89 -43.95 -33.14
CA ASN A 53 26.21 -43.27 -33.19
C ASN A 53 26.44 -41.86 -33.79
N SER A 54 26.94 -40.97 -32.90
CA SER A 54 28.19 -40.16 -33.04
C SER A 54 28.29 -38.99 -34.05
N ALA A 55 29.14 -37.96 -33.89
CA ALA A 55 29.79 -37.31 -32.73
C ALA A 55 30.54 -36.01 -33.15
N LYS A 56 30.87 -35.14 -32.17
CA LYS A 56 32.00 -34.15 -32.13
C LYS A 56 32.00 -32.84 -32.97
N ASN A 57 32.18 -31.74 -32.23
CA ASN A 57 33.11 -30.59 -32.41
C ASN A 57 33.13 -29.72 -33.69
N SER A 58 33.04 -28.38 -33.50
CA SER A 58 34.23 -27.49 -33.35
C SER A 58 33.86 -25.98 -33.31
N LYS A 59 34.85 -25.07 -33.27
CA LYS A 59 34.74 -23.63 -32.92
C LYS A 59 35.23 -22.68 -34.04
N SER A 60 34.95 -21.38 -33.85
CA SER A 60 35.52 -20.18 -34.51
C SER A 60 34.89 -19.81 -35.87
N SER A 61 34.95 -18.56 -36.36
CA SER A 61 35.84 -17.42 -36.02
C SER A 61 35.14 -16.05 -36.16
N LYS A 62 35.84 -14.95 -35.82
CA LYS A 62 35.37 -13.54 -35.94
C LYS A 62 36.29 -12.76 -36.89
N ALA A 63 35.72 -11.96 -37.79
CA ALA A 63 36.44 -11.22 -38.83
C ALA A 63 36.83 -9.78 -38.44
N THR A 64 37.76 -9.20 -39.21
CA THR A 64 38.49 -7.95 -38.91
C THR A 64 38.13 -6.80 -39.88
N LYS A 65 38.40 -5.56 -39.43
CA LYS A 65 38.21 -4.24 -40.07
C LYS A 65 38.62 -4.12 -41.55
N THR A 66 37.97 -3.18 -42.25
CA THR A 66 38.67 -2.23 -43.16
C THR A 66 37.96 -0.87 -43.26
N LYS A 67 38.73 0.20 -43.52
CA LYS A 67 38.27 1.59 -43.78
C LYS A 67 38.15 1.84 -45.29
N LYS A 68 37.29 2.78 -45.71
CA LYS A 68 37.59 3.70 -46.83
C LYS A 68 36.80 5.02 -46.73
N THR A 69 37.25 6.03 -47.45
CA THR A 69 36.91 7.46 -47.31
C THR A 69 36.44 8.08 -48.63
N SER A 70 35.53 9.05 -48.59
CA SER A 70 35.47 10.17 -49.56
C SER A 70 34.54 11.30 -49.06
N LYS A 71 34.58 12.48 -49.72
CA LYS A 71 33.99 13.77 -49.31
C LYS A 71 32.97 14.30 -50.34
N SER A 72 32.32 15.42 -49.95
CA SER A 72 31.48 16.35 -50.74
C SER A 72 29.99 15.95 -50.85
N SER A 73 29.02 16.86 -50.88
CA SER A 73 29.02 18.34 -50.79
C SER A 73 27.72 18.87 -50.12
N ARG A 74 27.74 20.12 -49.63
CA ARG A 74 26.57 20.92 -49.18
C ARG A 74 25.95 21.65 -50.40
N PRO A 75 24.72 22.24 -50.36
CA PRO A 75 23.99 22.80 -49.20
C PRO A 75 22.51 22.27 -49.09
N ASN A 76 21.52 22.85 -48.39
CA ASN A 76 21.46 24.13 -47.66
C ASN A 76 20.61 24.09 -46.35
N ALA A 77 20.49 25.27 -45.73
CA ALA A 77 19.94 25.67 -44.45
C ALA A 77 18.40 25.68 -44.30
N GLN A 78 17.93 25.36 -43.08
CA GLN A 78 16.93 26.17 -42.38
C GLN A 78 17.12 26.15 -40.84
N LYS A 79 16.87 27.30 -40.22
CA LYS A 79 17.35 27.75 -38.90
C LYS A 79 16.85 26.89 -37.72
N LYS A 80 17.75 26.49 -36.80
CA LYS A 80 17.43 26.18 -35.39
C LYS A 80 17.91 27.32 -34.49
N ALA A 81 17.05 27.79 -33.61
CA ALA A 81 17.41 28.78 -32.58
C ALA A 81 18.34 28.16 -31.51
N PRO A 82 19.27 28.93 -30.92
CA PRO A 82 20.26 28.39 -30.00
C PRO A 82 19.65 28.08 -28.63
N ALA A 83 19.84 26.84 -28.17
CA ALA A 83 19.56 26.46 -26.79
C ALA A 83 20.59 27.13 -25.86
N LYS A 84 20.19 28.18 -25.15
CA LYS A 84 21.03 28.79 -24.10
C LYS A 84 21.19 27.79 -22.94
N SER A 85 22.38 27.21 -22.81
CA SER A 85 22.74 26.35 -21.69
C SER A 85 22.97 27.18 -20.42
N ASN A 86 21.90 27.45 -19.67
CA ASN A 86 21.99 28.02 -18.33
C ASN A 86 22.60 27.01 -17.34
N LYS A 87 23.94 26.95 -17.31
CA LYS A 87 24.73 26.38 -16.20
C LYS A 87 25.21 27.53 -15.30
N ASN A 88 25.29 27.27 -14.00
CA ASN A 88 25.78 28.15 -12.92
C ASN A 88 24.78 29.23 -12.42
N TYR A 89 23.82 28.83 -11.58
CA TYR A 89 23.01 29.76 -10.75
C TYR A 89 23.29 29.67 -9.24
N PHE A 90 24.10 28.72 -8.76
CA PHE A 90 24.32 28.48 -7.33
C PHE A 90 25.81 28.33 -7.03
N LYS A 91 26.43 29.42 -6.58
CA LYS A 91 27.86 29.47 -6.21
C LYS A 91 28.12 29.82 -4.74
N GLU A 92 27.08 29.95 -3.91
CA GLU A 92 27.25 30.24 -2.48
C GLU A 92 27.62 28.97 -1.69
N PRO A 93 28.73 28.98 -0.92
CA PRO A 93 29.04 27.93 0.04
C PRO A 93 28.00 27.86 1.15
N ILE A 94 27.71 26.65 1.64
CA ILE A 94 26.78 26.44 2.75
C ILE A 94 27.47 26.86 4.05
N GLN A 95 27.15 28.03 4.58
CA GLN A 95 27.49 28.34 5.98
C GLN A 95 26.76 27.35 6.89
N ARG A 96 27.50 26.53 7.64
CA ARG A 96 26.95 25.74 8.76
C ARG A 96 26.60 26.65 9.94
N LYS A 97 25.56 27.48 9.78
CA LYS A 97 24.80 27.97 10.92
C LYS A 97 23.79 26.90 11.32
N GLU A 98 23.50 26.79 12.61
CA GLU A 98 22.36 26.02 13.09
C GLU A 98 21.07 26.69 12.62
N ILE A 99 20.59 26.31 11.44
CA ILE A 99 19.30 26.76 10.92
C ILE A 99 18.22 25.97 11.69
N ARG A 100 17.92 26.45 12.89
CA ARG A 100 16.73 26.05 13.65
C ARG A 100 15.49 26.26 12.78
N GLN A 101 14.51 25.38 12.99
CA GLN A 101 13.33 25.18 12.16
C GLN A 101 12.67 26.51 11.71
N THR A 102 12.79 26.88 10.43
CA THR A 102 12.07 28.05 9.89
C THR A 102 10.62 27.71 9.55
N TYR A 103 9.86 27.36 10.58
CA TYR A 103 8.49 27.86 10.74
C TYR A 103 8.62 29.12 11.58
N VAL A 104 8.29 30.30 11.06
CA VAL A 104 8.32 31.54 11.87
C VAL A 104 7.00 31.69 12.62
N ALA A 105 6.75 30.73 13.52
CA ALA A 105 6.35 31.10 14.87
C ALA A 105 7.65 31.20 15.69
N PRO A 106 7.73 32.00 16.76
CA PRO A 106 8.81 31.83 17.71
C PRO A 106 8.85 30.37 18.18
N VAL A 107 10.04 29.85 18.48
CA VAL A 107 10.14 28.65 19.33
C VAL A 107 9.66 29.09 20.70
N VAL A 108 8.34 29.01 20.91
CA VAL A 108 7.75 29.09 22.23
C VAL A 108 8.38 27.95 23.03
N ASP A 109 8.84 28.25 24.24
CA ASP A 109 9.23 27.21 25.18
C ASP A 109 7.96 26.44 25.58
N LEU A 110 7.70 25.32 24.89
CA LEU A 110 6.58 24.42 25.17
C LEU A 110 6.90 23.43 26.30
N THR A 111 8.03 23.62 26.99
CA THR A 111 8.68 22.60 27.84
C THR A 111 8.70 22.94 29.32
N ALA A 112 7.98 23.98 29.76
CA ALA A 112 7.76 24.29 31.17
C ALA A 112 6.28 24.15 31.62
N GLU A 113 5.33 24.64 30.81
CA GLU A 113 3.95 24.86 31.26
C GLU A 113 2.90 24.08 30.46
N ASN A 114 1.87 23.62 31.16
CA ASN A 114 0.67 23.07 30.53
C ASN A 114 -0.30 24.24 30.29
N PRO A 115 -0.64 24.59 29.05
CA PRO A 115 -1.49 25.75 28.78
C PRO A 115 -2.94 25.59 29.24
N LEU A 116 -3.32 24.41 29.75
CA LEU A 116 -4.64 24.12 30.33
C LEU A 116 -4.60 24.00 31.86
N LEU A 117 -3.42 24.01 32.52
CA LEU A 117 -3.28 23.91 33.98
C LEU A 117 -2.24 24.90 34.50
N ALA A 118 -2.59 25.66 35.54
CA ALA A 118 -1.64 26.57 36.19
C ALA A 118 -0.47 25.80 36.82
N THR A 119 0.77 26.22 36.52
CA THR A 119 1.99 25.67 37.12
C THR A 119 2.06 26.05 38.61
N THR A 120 1.62 25.15 39.48
CA THR A 120 1.69 25.33 40.95
C THR A 120 2.82 24.50 41.56
N PRO A 121 3.33 24.85 42.76
CA PRO A 121 4.27 24.00 43.50
C PRO A 121 3.75 22.56 43.70
N LYS A 122 2.42 22.39 43.86
CA LYS A 122 1.77 21.08 43.89
C LYS A 122 1.98 20.33 42.57
N LEU A 123 1.67 20.96 41.43
CA LEU A 123 1.80 20.33 40.10
C LEU A 123 3.26 19.97 39.77
N ILE A 124 4.23 20.82 40.13
CA ILE A 124 5.67 20.54 39.97
C ILE A 124 6.07 19.29 40.76
N ASN A 125 5.65 19.18 42.02
CA ASN A 125 5.90 17.98 42.83
C ASN A 125 5.19 16.75 42.26
N GLN A 126 3.94 16.87 41.78
CA GLN A 126 3.22 15.77 41.14
C GLN A 126 3.89 15.27 39.86
N ARG A 127 4.45 16.17 39.04
CA ARG A 127 5.26 15.79 37.86
C ARG A 127 6.47 14.94 38.27
N LYS A 128 7.20 15.34 39.32
CA LYS A 128 8.32 14.56 39.86
C LYS A 128 7.87 13.19 40.37
N TYR A 129 6.86 13.15 41.25
CA TYR A 129 6.32 11.88 41.77
C TYR A 129 5.79 10.96 40.65
N PHE A 130 5.23 11.52 39.58
CA PHE A 130 4.83 10.73 38.42
C PHE A 130 6.02 10.15 37.64
N GLN A 131 7.12 10.89 37.48
CA GLN A 131 8.36 10.36 36.90
C GLN A 131 8.99 9.26 37.78
N ASP A 132 8.93 9.40 39.10
CA ASP A 132 9.37 8.37 40.05
C ASP A 132 8.50 7.11 39.92
N ALA A 133 7.17 7.27 39.86
CA ALA A 133 6.23 6.16 39.67
C ALA A 133 6.34 5.49 38.28
N GLU A 134 6.57 6.25 37.22
CA GLU A 134 6.86 5.71 35.88
C GLU A 134 8.19 4.93 35.91
N THR A 135 9.20 5.42 36.62
CA THR A 135 10.50 4.75 36.76
C THR A 135 10.37 3.44 37.53
N ALA A 136 9.62 3.41 38.63
CA ALA A 136 9.29 2.19 39.37
C ALA A 136 8.54 1.19 38.47
N ALA A 137 7.49 1.64 37.78
CA ALA A 137 6.72 0.82 36.86
C ALA A 137 7.59 0.25 35.72
N LYS A 138 8.47 1.05 35.10
CA LYS A 138 9.42 0.62 34.05
C LYS A 138 10.42 -0.43 34.55
N LYS A 139 10.77 -0.42 35.83
CA LYS A 139 11.59 -1.45 36.50
C LYS A 139 10.80 -2.71 36.91
N GLY A 140 9.48 -2.70 36.74
CA GLY A 140 8.59 -3.79 37.15
C GLY A 140 8.06 -3.67 38.59
N ASP A 141 8.47 -2.64 39.34
CA ASP A 141 7.98 -2.38 40.70
C ASP A 141 6.64 -1.62 40.65
N THR A 142 5.58 -2.39 40.43
CA THR A 142 4.21 -1.87 40.42
C THR A 142 3.69 -1.54 41.82
N ALA A 143 4.27 -2.11 42.87
CA ALA A 143 3.86 -1.84 44.25
C ALA A 143 4.28 -0.41 44.66
N GLU A 144 5.53 -0.05 44.40
CA GLU A 144 6.03 1.31 44.63
C GLU A 144 5.32 2.34 43.76
N ALA A 145 5.10 2.05 42.47
CA ALA A 145 4.37 2.95 41.58
C ALA A 145 2.94 3.24 42.10
N LEU A 146 2.23 2.22 42.60
CA LEU A 146 0.91 2.39 43.22
C LEU A 146 0.96 3.10 44.58
N ARG A 147 2.01 2.91 45.38
CA ARG A 147 2.22 3.63 46.65
C ARG A 147 2.42 5.12 46.39
N ILE A 148 3.28 5.49 45.44
CA ILE A 148 3.49 6.88 45.02
C ILE A 148 2.18 7.47 44.48
N LYS A 149 1.44 6.72 43.64
CA LYS A 149 0.13 7.15 43.13
C LYS A 149 -0.83 7.52 44.27
N LYS A 150 -1.02 6.59 45.23
CA LYS A 150 -1.93 6.77 46.36
C LYS A 150 -1.56 7.98 47.23
N ASN A 151 -0.27 8.18 47.48
CA ASN A 151 0.17 9.19 48.45
C ASN A 151 0.31 10.60 47.85
N HIS A 152 0.47 10.73 46.52
CA HIS A 152 0.90 11.99 45.92
C HIS A 152 0.15 12.39 44.63
N LEU A 153 -0.55 11.48 43.96
CA LEU A 153 -1.06 11.69 42.59
C LEU A 153 -2.58 11.48 42.45
N GLU A 154 -3.34 11.50 43.54
CA GLU A 154 -4.79 11.22 43.51
C GLU A 154 -5.58 12.12 42.53
N ASP A 155 -5.27 13.42 42.48
CA ASP A 155 -5.87 14.38 41.55
C ASP A 155 -4.99 14.71 40.33
N TYR A 156 -3.87 13.99 40.12
CA TYR A 156 -2.96 14.28 39.01
C TYR A 156 -3.46 13.65 37.69
N PRO A 157 -3.60 14.41 36.58
CA PRO A 157 -4.22 13.92 35.35
C PRO A 157 -3.62 12.64 34.76
N LEU A 158 -2.30 12.44 34.91
CA LEU A 158 -1.63 11.25 34.37
C LEU A 158 -1.69 10.02 35.29
N ALA A 159 -2.25 10.10 36.50
CA ALA A 159 -2.26 9.00 37.46
C ALA A 159 -2.88 7.70 36.91
N ILE A 160 -3.80 7.82 35.94
CA ILE A 160 -4.42 6.73 35.20
C ILE A 160 -3.43 5.86 34.41
N TRP A 161 -2.27 6.41 34.02
CA TRP A 161 -1.22 5.66 33.35
C TRP A 161 -0.49 4.70 34.29
N ILE A 162 -0.45 5.01 35.58
CA ILE A 162 0.08 4.09 36.59
C ILE A 162 -0.83 2.87 36.73
N ASP A 163 -2.16 3.05 36.63
CA ASP A 163 -3.10 1.92 36.58
C ASP A 163 -2.88 1.09 35.31
N TYR A 164 -2.78 1.74 34.14
CA TYR A 164 -2.48 1.05 32.89
C TYR A 164 -1.16 0.25 32.96
N TRP A 165 -0.08 0.84 33.49
CA TRP A 165 1.20 0.14 33.63
C TRP A 165 1.11 -1.00 34.66
N ASN A 166 0.44 -0.81 35.79
CA ASN A 166 0.20 -1.90 36.75
C ASN A 166 -0.60 -3.06 36.12
N LEU A 167 -1.53 -2.77 35.21
CA LEU A 167 -2.26 -3.80 34.47
C LEU A 167 -1.40 -4.45 33.38
N THR A 168 -0.55 -3.71 32.64
CA THR A 168 0.29 -4.29 31.57
C THR A 168 1.61 -4.90 32.02
N ASN A 169 2.14 -4.51 33.17
CA ASN A 169 3.40 -5.00 33.70
C ASN A 169 3.08 -6.18 34.61
N ASN A 170 3.76 -7.31 34.39
CA ASN A 170 3.42 -8.59 35.00
C ASN A 170 1.91 -8.87 34.83
N MET A 171 1.45 -8.95 33.57
CA MET A 171 0.06 -9.30 33.24
C MET A 171 -0.29 -10.64 33.90
N ASP A 172 -1.45 -10.69 34.54
CA ASP A 172 -1.88 -11.83 35.33
C ASP A 172 -3.40 -12.01 35.20
N VAL A 173 -3.89 -13.25 35.29
CA VAL A 173 -5.30 -13.58 35.13
C VAL A 173 -6.15 -12.99 36.27
N SER A 174 -5.62 -12.92 37.50
CA SER A 174 -6.31 -12.32 38.66
C SER A 174 -6.57 -10.81 38.49
N LYS A 175 -5.80 -10.12 37.64
CA LYS A 175 -6.02 -8.70 37.30
C LYS A 175 -7.23 -8.49 36.37
N TYR A 176 -7.78 -9.55 35.77
CA TYR A 176 -8.85 -9.45 34.76
C TYR A 176 -10.07 -8.59 35.16
N PRO A 177 -10.63 -8.66 36.40
CA PRO A 177 -11.73 -7.78 36.79
C PRO A 177 -11.39 -6.29 36.69
N LYS A 178 -10.18 -5.90 37.13
CA LYS A 178 -9.67 -4.52 37.04
C LYS A 178 -9.37 -4.10 35.59
N VAL A 179 -8.97 -5.04 34.74
CA VAL A 179 -8.83 -4.81 33.29
C VAL A 179 -10.18 -4.51 32.65
N VAL A 180 -11.22 -5.27 32.99
CA VAL A 180 -12.59 -5.05 32.50
C VAL A 180 -13.15 -3.71 33.00
N GLU A 181 -12.92 -3.37 34.27
CA GLU A 181 -13.24 -2.06 34.85
C GLU A 181 -12.55 -0.92 34.08
N PHE A 182 -11.23 -0.98 33.93
CA PHE A 182 -10.44 0.02 33.21
C PHE A 182 -10.90 0.20 31.76
N ILE A 183 -11.20 -0.90 31.05
CA ILE A 183 -11.63 -0.87 29.64
C ILE A 183 -13.04 -0.27 29.47
N ARG A 184 -13.91 -0.39 30.48
CA ARG A 184 -15.29 0.11 30.44
C ARG A 184 -15.44 1.61 30.71
N SER A 185 -14.39 2.28 31.18
CA SER A 185 -14.41 3.73 31.36
C SER A 185 -14.44 4.48 30.02
N ASP A 186 -15.24 5.54 29.96
CA ASP A 186 -15.36 6.43 28.80
C ASP A 186 -14.23 7.49 28.70
N ASP A 187 -13.35 7.61 29.71
CA ASP A 187 -12.35 8.69 29.84
C ASP A 187 -11.05 8.52 29.01
N HIS A 188 -10.82 7.34 28.43
CA HIS A 188 -9.52 6.95 27.83
C HIS A 188 -9.62 5.78 26.81
N LYS A 189 -10.51 5.91 25.82
CA LYS A 189 -10.92 4.83 24.92
C LYS A 189 -9.78 4.22 24.11
N GLU A 190 -8.82 5.01 23.65
CA GLU A 190 -7.62 4.56 22.95
C GLU A 190 -6.71 3.72 23.86
N LEU A 191 -6.48 4.15 25.10
CA LEU A 191 -5.66 3.43 26.07
C LEU A 191 -6.34 2.11 26.49
N SER A 192 -7.66 2.16 26.69
CA SER A 192 -8.51 0.97 26.89
C SER A 192 -8.42 -0.02 25.73
N GLN A 193 -8.45 0.45 24.48
CA GLN A 193 -8.36 -0.43 23.31
C GLN A 193 -6.95 -1.05 23.15
N ILE A 194 -5.89 -0.35 23.56
CA ILE A 194 -4.53 -0.89 23.63
C ILE A 194 -4.44 -1.97 24.72
N LEU A 195 -4.93 -1.69 25.95
CA LEU A 195 -4.94 -2.64 27.05
C LEU A 195 -5.74 -3.90 26.69
N LYS A 196 -6.94 -3.73 26.12
CA LYS A 196 -7.82 -4.79 25.64
C LYS A 196 -7.10 -5.75 24.69
N ASN A 197 -6.42 -5.21 23.67
CA ASN A 197 -5.72 -6.04 22.68
C ASN A 197 -4.51 -6.78 23.29
N LYS A 198 -3.78 -6.16 24.22
CA LYS A 198 -2.71 -6.83 24.97
C LYS A 198 -3.24 -7.99 25.82
N TYR A 199 -4.33 -7.76 26.56
CA TYR A 199 -4.92 -8.80 27.41
C TYR A 199 -5.57 -9.92 26.62
N ILE A 200 -6.20 -9.66 25.47
CA ILE A 200 -6.69 -10.70 24.56
C ILE A 200 -5.56 -11.65 24.14
N ASP A 201 -4.41 -11.11 23.71
CA ASP A 201 -3.27 -11.94 23.30
C ASP A 201 -2.62 -12.68 24.50
N PHE A 202 -2.48 -12.01 25.64
CA PHE A 202 -1.98 -12.62 26.87
C PHE A 202 -2.86 -13.78 27.35
N LEU A 203 -4.18 -13.56 27.47
CA LEU A 203 -5.14 -14.56 27.94
C LEU A 203 -5.20 -15.76 27.01
N ALA A 204 -5.17 -15.55 25.69
CA ALA A 204 -5.11 -16.63 24.70
C ALA A 204 -3.85 -17.50 24.89
N ARG A 205 -2.67 -16.89 25.05
CA ARG A 205 -1.40 -17.61 25.31
C ARG A 205 -1.40 -18.40 26.62
N HIS A 206 -2.28 -18.09 27.57
CA HIS A 206 -2.45 -18.81 28.84
C HIS A 206 -3.74 -19.66 28.87
N GLY A 207 -4.35 -19.95 27.72
CA GLY A 207 -5.53 -20.83 27.63
C GLY A 207 -6.84 -20.25 28.20
N ASN A 208 -6.87 -18.96 28.56
CA ASN A 208 -8.02 -18.29 29.20
C ASN A 208 -9.07 -17.83 28.17
N TYR A 209 -9.54 -18.78 27.36
CA TYR A 209 -10.36 -18.49 26.17
C TYR A 209 -11.76 -17.95 26.48
N LYS A 210 -12.32 -18.24 27.67
CA LYS A 210 -13.59 -17.66 28.11
C LYS A 210 -13.46 -16.12 28.22
N GLN A 211 -12.43 -15.63 28.88
CA GLN A 211 -12.13 -14.21 29.04
C GLN A 211 -11.74 -13.56 27.70
N VAL A 212 -11.06 -14.27 26.80
CA VAL A 212 -10.83 -13.81 25.42
C VAL A 212 -12.16 -13.57 24.68
N SER A 213 -13.09 -14.53 24.78
CA SER A 213 -14.42 -14.46 24.17
C SER A 213 -15.28 -13.35 24.78
N GLU A 214 -15.19 -13.13 26.10
CA GLU A 214 -15.84 -12.01 26.80
C GLU A 214 -15.31 -10.63 26.35
N LEU A 215 -13.98 -10.47 26.22
CA LEU A 215 -13.38 -9.21 25.76
C LEU A 215 -13.70 -8.93 24.28
N ILE A 216 -13.59 -9.92 23.40
CA ILE A 216 -13.87 -9.73 21.98
C ILE A 216 -15.38 -9.56 21.74
N GLY A 217 -16.19 -10.37 22.40
CA GLY A 217 -17.64 -10.46 22.23
C GLY A 217 -18.07 -11.50 21.19
N LYS A 218 -19.39 -11.77 21.13
CA LYS A 218 -20.00 -12.80 20.27
C LYS A 218 -19.88 -12.54 18.76
N LYS A 219 -19.55 -11.31 18.34
CA LYS A 219 -19.42 -10.92 16.93
C LYS A 219 -17.94 -10.87 16.56
N LYS A 220 -17.60 -11.42 15.39
CA LYS A 220 -16.24 -11.36 14.84
C LYS A 220 -15.76 -9.89 14.71
N PRO A 221 -14.50 -9.57 15.07
CA PRO A 221 -13.96 -8.21 15.00
C PRO A 221 -14.03 -7.56 13.62
N PHE A 222 -13.77 -8.34 12.57
CA PHE A 222 -13.70 -7.88 11.17
C PHE A 222 -14.45 -8.81 10.22
N ASP A 223 -14.72 -8.33 9.00
CA ASP A 223 -15.19 -9.18 7.90
C ASP A 223 -14.02 -10.02 7.37
N ASP A 224 -14.16 -11.36 7.38
CA ASP A 224 -13.10 -12.28 6.93
C ASP A 224 -12.66 -12.02 5.49
N ASN A 225 -13.53 -11.43 4.67
CA ASN A 225 -13.25 -11.12 3.27
C ASN A 225 -12.51 -9.78 3.05
N MET A 226 -12.33 -8.94 4.08
CA MET A 226 -11.58 -7.70 3.93
C MET A 226 -10.06 -7.90 3.97
N GLU A 227 -9.32 -7.00 3.34
CA GLU A 227 -7.89 -6.84 3.62
C GLU A 227 -7.69 -6.39 5.07
N MET A 228 -6.97 -7.20 5.85
CA MET A 228 -6.65 -6.95 7.26
C MET A 228 -5.14 -6.74 7.42
N ASN A 229 -4.77 -5.75 8.23
CA ASN A 229 -3.38 -5.57 8.68
C ASN A 229 -2.99 -6.61 9.75
N SER A 230 -1.70 -6.69 10.10
CA SER A 230 -1.17 -7.69 11.04
C SER A 230 -1.86 -7.72 12.42
N SER A 231 -2.22 -6.55 12.98
CA SER A 231 -2.93 -6.45 14.26
C SER A 231 -4.39 -6.89 14.13
N GLN A 232 -5.06 -6.53 13.03
CA GLN A 232 -6.43 -6.97 12.75
C GLN A 232 -6.51 -8.48 12.53
N GLN A 233 -5.58 -9.05 11.76
CA GLN A 233 -5.44 -10.49 11.57
C GLN A 233 -5.21 -11.19 12.91
N THR A 234 -4.30 -10.67 13.75
CA THR A 234 -4.03 -11.22 15.10
C THR A 234 -5.32 -11.28 15.93
N LEU A 235 -6.08 -10.18 16.01
CA LEU A 235 -7.32 -10.12 16.78
C LEU A 235 -8.40 -11.06 16.21
N GLN A 236 -8.53 -11.16 14.89
CA GLN A 236 -9.43 -12.13 14.23
C GLN A 236 -8.99 -13.58 14.50
N CYS A 237 -7.69 -13.86 14.53
CA CYS A 237 -7.15 -15.18 14.86
C CYS A 237 -7.47 -15.55 16.31
N ARG A 238 -7.24 -14.65 17.28
CA ARG A 238 -7.59 -14.88 18.70
C ARG A 238 -9.08 -15.12 18.92
N TYR A 239 -9.96 -14.46 18.15
CA TYR A 239 -11.40 -14.73 18.14
C TYR A 239 -11.71 -16.19 17.75
N TYR A 240 -11.17 -16.66 16.62
CA TYR A 240 -11.43 -18.01 16.13
C TYR A 240 -10.75 -19.12 16.96
N GLU A 241 -9.56 -18.84 17.48
CA GLU A 241 -8.83 -19.72 18.41
C GLU A 241 -9.64 -19.96 19.68
N ALA A 242 -10.15 -18.88 20.30
CA ALA A 242 -11.00 -18.98 21.49
C ALA A 242 -12.28 -19.78 21.22
N ARG A 243 -12.92 -19.60 20.05
CA ARG A 243 -14.10 -20.39 19.68
C ARG A 243 -13.79 -21.88 19.58
N TRP A 244 -12.63 -22.26 19.04
CA TRP A 244 -12.22 -23.67 18.96
C TRP A 244 -12.10 -24.32 20.33
N HIS A 245 -11.38 -23.67 21.24
CA HIS A 245 -11.17 -24.19 22.60
C HIS A 245 -12.43 -24.16 23.47
N LEU A 246 -13.43 -23.34 23.13
CA LEU A 246 -14.73 -23.30 23.81
C LEU A 246 -15.78 -24.25 23.20
N GLY A 247 -15.44 -25.09 22.21
CA GLY A 247 -16.41 -25.95 21.52
C GLY A 247 -17.41 -25.18 20.65
N GLN A 248 -17.07 -23.95 20.28
CA GLN A 248 -17.90 -23.01 19.50
C GLN A 248 -17.36 -22.77 18.09
N ALA A 249 -16.33 -23.51 17.66
CA ALA A 249 -15.85 -23.46 16.29
C ALA A 249 -16.93 -23.91 15.32
N ASP A 250 -17.03 -23.18 14.22
CA ASP A 250 -17.97 -23.40 13.13
C ASP A 250 -17.21 -23.48 11.80
N MET A 251 -17.93 -23.66 10.70
CA MET A 251 -17.33 -23.67 9.37
C MET A 251 -16.56 -22.38 9.04
N SER A 252 -16.95 -21.23 9.60
CA SER A 252 -16.20 -19.97 9.39
C SER A 252 -14.84 -19.99 10.08
N SER A 253 -14.72 -20.69 11.21
CA SER A 253 -13.47 -20.91 11.93
C SER A 253 -12.49 -21.74 11.09
N GLN A 254 -12.97 -22.83 10.49
CA GLN A 254 -12.22 -23.67 9.56
C GLN A 254 -11.79 -22.92 8.30
N ILE A 255 -12.72 -22.19 7.66
CA ILE A 255 -12.43 -21.40 6.46
C ILE A 255 -11.38 -20.32 6.74
N PHE A 256 -11.49 -19.63 7.88
CA PHE A 256 -10.56 -18.57 8.24
C PHE A 256 -9.16 -19.11 8.58
N ALA A 257 -9.05 -20.18 9.37
CA ALA A 257 -7.77 -20.82 9.66
C ALA A 257 -7.06 -21.30 8.39
N ASN A 258 -7.79 -21.98 7.48
CA ASN A 258 -7.27 -22.37 6.19
C ASN A 258 -6.82 -21.17 5.34
N LYS A 259 -7.59 -20.08 5.31
CA LYS A 259 -7.21 -18.83 4.62
C LYS A 259 -5.90 -18.23 5.17
N ILE A 260 -5.72 -18.22 6.49
CA ILE A 260 -4.52 -17.70 7.17
C ILE A 260 -3.31 -18.64 6.98
N TYR A 261 -3.53 -19.95 6.81
CA TYR A 261 -2.47 -20.88 6.44
C TYR A 261 -2.06 -20.75 4.96
N MET A 262 -3.04 -20.69 4.05
CA MET A 262 -2.86 -20.75 2.59
C MET A 262 -2.40 -19.43 1.94
N GLN A 263 -2.39 -18.31 2.68
CA GLN A 263 -1.82 -17.07 2.16
C GLN A 263 -0.31 -17.20 1.90
N LEU A 264 0.15 -16.54 0.83
CA LEU A 264 1.55 -16.57 0.39
C LEU A 264 2.49 -15.80 1.34
N LYS A 265 1.96 -14.81 2.07
CA LYS A 265 2.72 -14.04 3.07
C LYS A 265 2.69 -14.78 4.42
N PRO A 266 3.77 -14.71 5.23
CA PRO A 266 3.75 -15.19 6.60
C PRO A 266 2.59 -14.56 7.40
N TYR A 267 1.89 -15.36 8.20
CA TYR A 267 0.88 -14.87 9.13
C TYR A 267 1.53 -14.22 10.38
N PRO A 268 0.85 -13.29 11.06
CA PRO A 268 1.32 -12.72 12.32
C PRO A 268 1.52 -13.80 13.39
N SER A 269 2.51 -13.64 14.28
CA SER A 269 2.77 -14.60 15.36
C SER A 269 1.55 -14.87 16.27
N GLY A 270 0.70 -13.87 16.48
CA GLY A 270 -0.57 -14.01 17.21
C GLY A 270 -1.64 -14.88 16.52
N CYS A 271 -1.39 -15.39 15.31
CA CYS A 271 -2.20 -16.41 14.65
C CYS A 271 -1.68 -17.84 14.86
N SER A 272 -0.54 -18.04 15.52
CA SER A 272 0.05 -19.38 15.69
C SER A 272 -0.87 -20.34 16.46
N GLY A 273 -1.58 -19.86 17.50
CA GLY A 273 -2.52 -20.65 18.28
C GLY A 273 -3.69 -21.18 17.46
N LEU A 274 -4.30 -20.32 16.63
CA LEU A 274 -5.33 -20.73 15.66
C LEU A 274 -4.81 -21.81 14.69
N ILE A 275 -3.62 -21.61 14.12
CA ILE A 275 -3.05 -22.56 13.16
C ILE A 275 -2.65 -23.87 13.85
N TYR A 276 -2.23 -23.82 15.12
CA TYR A 276 -1.95 -25.00 15.93
C TYR A 276 -3.22 -25.82 16.19
N VAL A 277 -4.30 -25.22 16.71
CA VAL A 277 -5.55 -25.96 16.98
C VAL A 277 -6.19 -26.47 15.69
N TRP A 278 -6.14 -25.70 14.60
CA TRP A 278 -6.51 -26.17 13.26
C TRP A 278 -5.70 -27.41 12.85
N GLY A 279 -4.39 -27.39 13.09
CA GLY A 279 -3.48 -28.50 12.83
C GLY A 279 -3.78 -29.76 13.65
N GLN A 280 -4.04 -29.61 14.96
CA GLN A 280 -4.44 -30.70 15.85
C GLN A 280 -5.75 -31.37 15.40
N ASN A 281 -6.64 -30.63 14.73
CA ASN A 281 -7.84 -31.18 14.09
C ASN A 281 -7.54 -31.82 12.71
N GLY A 282 -6.34 -32.39 12.52
CA GLY A 282 -5.93 -33.13 11.33
C GLY A 282 -5.59 -32.28 10.09
N ASN A 283 -5.64 -30.95 10.17
CA ASN A 283 -5.49 -30.10 8.99
C ASN A 283 -4.04 -29.76 8.60
N LEU A 284 -3.06 -29.89 9.50
CA LEU A 284 -1.63 -29.72 9.15
C LEU A 284 -1.01 -31.02 8.64
N ASN A 285 -1.71 -31.63 7.68
CA ASN A 285 -1.29 -32.82 6.96
C ASN A 285 -0.56 -32.45 5.65
N ASP A 286 0.08 -33.44 5.05
CA ASP A 286 0.88 -33.27 3.83
C ASP A 286 0.07 -32.79 2.62
N THR A 287 -1.24 -33.07 2.55
CA THR A 287 -2.09 -32.56 1.47
C THR A 287 -2.20 -31.03 1.55
N ASN A 288 -2.49 -30.48 2.74
CA ASN A 288 -2.55 -29.03 2.92
C ASN A 288 -1.17 -28.36 2.80
N ARG A 289 -0.08 -29.03 3.23
CA ARG A 289 1.29 -28.57 2.94
C ARG A 289 1.53 -28.50 1.43
N MET A 290 1.12 -29.52 0.68
CA MET A 290 1.33 -29.60 -0.77
C MET A 290 0.54 -28.51 -1.49
N ASP A 291 -0.73 -28.30 -1.16
CA ASP A 291 -1.55 -27.19 -1.66
C ASP A 291 -0.87 -25.83 -1.46
N LYS A 292 -0.23 -25.61 -0.31
CA LYS A 292 0.52 -24.39 -0.02
C LYS A 292 1.83 -24.33 -0.82
N PHE A 293 2.56 -25.42 -0.93
CA PHE A 293 3.78 -25.53 -1.74
C PHE A 293 3.49 -25.18 -3.21
N GLU A 294 2.45 -25.75 -3.81
CA GLU A 294 2.05 -25.49 -5.20
C GLU A 294 1.72 -24.00 -5.46
N ARG A 295 1.04 -23.35 -4.50
CA ARG A 295 0.72 -21.91 -4.55
C ARG A 295 1.97 -21.03 -4.48
N LEU A 296 2.95 -21.40 -3.64
CA LEU A 296 4.23 -20.70 -3.52
C LEU A 296 5.11 -20.94 -4.76
N TYR A 297 5.14 -22.18 -5.27
CA TYR A 297 5.96 -22.64 -6.37
C TYR A 297 5.80 -21.78 -7.64
N ILE A 298 4.56 -21.43 -8.00
CA ILE A 298 4.26 -20.64 -9.21
C ILE A 298 4.82 -19.21 -9.11
N GLN A 299 5.12 -18.71 -7.91
CA GLN A 299 5.35 -17.28 -7.64
C GLN A 299 6.84 -16.96 -7.41
N ARG A 300 7.42 -16.08 -8.26
CA ARG A 300 8.83 -15.66 -8.17
C ARG A 300 9.26 -15.13 -6.79
N ARG A 301 8.35 -14.43 -6.11
CA ARG A 301 8.66 -13.68 -4.88
C ARG A 301 8.94 -14.59 -3.66
N TYR A 302 8.41 -15.82 -3.67
CA TYR A 302 8.38 -16.67 -2.47
C TYR A 302 9.35 -17.85 -2.58
N ALA A 303 10.50 -17.66 -3.24
CA ALA A 303 11.48 -18.71 -3.48
C ALA A 303 11.97 -19.37 -2.18
N ASP A 304 12.31 -18.58 -1.16
CA ASP A 304 12.80 -19.11 0.10
C ASP A 304 11.68 -19.83 0.88
N SER A 305 10.46 -19.31 0.86
CA SER A 305 9.29 -19.99 1.44
C SER A 305 8.94 -21.29 0.70
N THR A 306 9.17 -21.35 -0.61
CA THR A 306 8.97 -22.58 -1.40
C THR A 306 10.02 -23.63 -1.03
N ARG A 307 11.29 -23.24 -0.95
CA ARG A 307 12.40 -24.13 -0.58
C ARG A 307 12.28 -24.65 0.85
N ASN A 308 11.95 -23.77 1.80
CA ASN A 308 11.77 -24.15 3.20
C ASN A 308 10.61 -25.14 3.35
N LEU A 309 9.44 -24.86 2.73
CA LEU A 309 8.29 -25.76 2.80
C LEU A 309 8.56 -27.09 2.07
N ALA A 310 9.35 -27.11 1.00
CA ALA A 310 9.78 -28.36 0.36
C ALA A 310 10.62 -29.24 1.30
N ALA A 311 11.46 -28.62 2.14
CA ALA A 311 12.28 -29.31 3.13
C ALA A 311 11.50 -29.80 4.37
N GLU A 312 10.28 -29.29 4.60
CA GLU A 312 9.40 -29.76 5.71
C GLU A 312 8.77 -31.14 5.45
N PHE A 313 8.80 -31.67 4.22
CA PHE A 313 8.25 -32.99 3.91
C PHE A 313 9.24 -34.11 4.25
N SER A 314 8.79 -35.06 5.07
CA SER A 314 9.53 -36.30 5.37
C SER A 314 9.79 -37.13 4.11
N ASP A 315 10.83 -37.95 4.15
CA ASP A 315 11.20 -38.80 3.00
C ASP A 315 10.15 -39.86 2.68
N ASP A 316 9.41 -40.33 3.70
CA ASP A 316 8.26 -41.23 3.56
C ASP A 316 6.98 -40.56 3.03
N SER A 317 7.00 -39.23 2.80
CA SER A 317 5.83 -38.53 2.28
C SER A 317 5.51 -38.97 0.86
N LYS A 318 4.24 -39.32 0.61
CA LYS A 318 3.74 -39.67 -0.73
C LYS A 318 3.94 -38.58 -1.79
N PHE A 319 4.26 -37.35 -1.39
CA PHE A 319 4.56 -36.24 -2.31
C PHE A 319 6.06 -35.99 -2.51
N LYS A 320 6.96 -36.71 -1.82
CA LYS A 320 8.41 -36.41 -1.84
C LYS A 320 8.99 -36.46 -3.25
N ASN A 321 8.63 -37.48 -4.04
CA ASN A 321 9.04 -37.61 -5.44
C ASN A 321 8.55 -36.41 -6.29
N ARG A 322 7.26 -36.08 -6.20
CA ARG A 322 6.65 -34.91 -6.86
C ARG A 322 7.37 -33.60 -6.52
N ILE A 323 7.71 -33.39 -5.25
CA ILE A 323 8.43 -32.20 -4.78
C ILE A 323 9.84 -32.15 -5.37
N ASN A 324 10.59 -33.25 -5.34
CA ASN A 324 11.94 -33.32 -5.91
C ASN A 324 11.93 -33.00 -7.42
N MET A 325 11.00 -33.59 -8.17
CA MET A 325 10.82 -33.32 -9.60
C MET A 325 10.41 -31.87 -9.88
N ALA A 326 9.47 -31.30 -9.11
CA ALA A 326 9.09 -29.90 -9.23
C ALA A 326 10.28 -28.97 -8.93
N MET A 327 11.02 -29.22 -7.85
CA MET A 327 12.15 -28.37 -7.47
C MET A 327 13.32 -28.42 -8.46
N ALA A 328 13.53 -29.54 -9.16
CA ALA A 328 14.48 -29.63 -10.28
C ALA A 328 14.12 -28.72 -11.48
N LEU A 329 12.85 -28.33 -11.60
CA LEU A 329 12.31 -27.41 -12.60
C LEU A 329 12.09 -25.97 -12.05
N TYR A 330 12.48 -25.68 -10.81
CA TYR A 330 12.13 -24.42 -10.17
C TYR A 330 12.79 -23.20 -10.84
N ASP A 331 14.08 -23.27 -11.15
CA ASP A 331 14.81 -22.13 -11.71
C ASP A 331 14.65 -22.00 -13.23
N ASP A 332 14.47 -23.12 -13.94
CA ASP A 332 14.08 -23.15 -15.36
C ASP A 332 12.88 -24.10 -15.60
N PRO A 333 11.65 -23.58 -15.47
CA PRO A 333 10.44 -24.37 -15.70
C PRO A 333 10.13 -24.63 -17.17
N SER A 334 10.86 -24.01 -18.12
CA SER A 334 10.63 -24.24 -19.55
C SER A 334 11.05 -25.63 -20.01
N ARG A 335 12.03 -26.23 -19.30
CA ARG A 335 12.54 -27.59 -19.51
C ARG A 335 11.46 -28.68 -19.50
N ILE A 336 10.28 -28.44 -18.93
CA ILE A 336 9.16 -29.41 -18.98
C ILE A 336 8.73 -29.77 -20.42
N LEU A 337 9.07 -28.92 -21.40
CA LEU A 337 8.79 -29.15 -22.82
C LEU A 337 9.82 -30.09 -23.49
N ASN A 338 10.92 -30.43 -22.81
CA ASN A 338 11.96 -31.33 -23.31
C ASN A 338 11.44 -32.78 -23.44
N GLU A 339 12.13 -33.57 -24.28
CA GLU A 339 11.91 -35.02 -24.47
C GLU A 339 12.27 -35.85 -23.22
N GLU A 340 13.01 -35.28 -22.25
CA GLU A 340 13.31 -35.96 -20.97
C GLU A 340 12.09 -36.08 -20.04
N TYR A 341 11.02 -35.32 -20.29
CA TYR A 341 9.78 -35.33 -19.50
C TYR A 341 8.61 -35.86 -20.32
N GLU A 342 8.38 -37.17 -20.27
CA GLU A 342 7.26 -37.83 -20.94
C GLU A 342 6.09 -38.15 -19.97
N PRO A 343 4.83 -38.10 -20.43
CA PRO A 343 3.67 -38.44 -19.60
C PRO A 343 3.70 -39.92 -19.21
N GLY A 344 3.35 -40.24 -17.96
CA GLY A 344 3.35 -41.63 -17.48
C GLY A 344 2.90 -41.86 -16.04
N SER A 345 2.83 -40.82 -15.20
CA SER A 345 2.27 -40.90 -13.85
C SER A 345 1.58 -39.60 -13.43
N ASP A 346 0.68 -39.70 -12.45
CA ASP A 346 -0.04 -38.55 -11.87
C ASP A 346 0.92 -37.50 -11.27
N ASP A 347 2.06 -37.94 -10.74
CA ASP A 347 3.11 -37.06 -10.24
C ASP A 347 3.79 -36.28 -11.36
N ILE A 348 4.13 -36.94 -12.47
CA ILE A 348 4.71 -36.26 -13.65
C ILE A 348 3.69 -35.29 -14.23
N HIS A 349 2.43 -35.69 -14.37
CA HIS A 349 1.33 -34.81 -14.80
C HIS A 349 1.25 -33.57 -13.93
N ARG A 350 1.23 -33.73 -12.59
CA ARG A 350 1.09 -32.60 -11.69
C ARG A 350 2.32 -31.69 -11.70
N VAL A 351 3.53 -32.27 -11.75
CA VAL A 351 4.77 -31.49 -11.93
C VAL A 351 4.74 -30.72 -13.24
N ALA A 352 4.26 -31.33 -14.33
CA ALA A 352 4.16 -30.69 -15.62
C ALA A 352 3.23 -29.46 -15.60
N VAL A 353 2.05 -29.62 -14.99
CA VAL A 353 1.09 -28.53 -14.75
C VAL A 353 1.72 -27.42 -13.91
N LEU A 354 2.44 -27.74 -12.83
CA LEU A 354 3.07 -26.74 -11.95
C LEU A 354 4.21 -25.99 -12.65
N ALA A 355 5.09 -26.71 -13.36
CA ALA A 355 6.18 -26.13 -14.14
C ALA A 355 5.61 -25.21 -15.22
N PHE A 356 4.63 -25.65 -16.02
CA PHE A 356 4.05 -24.80 -17.05
C PHE A 356 3.28 -23.59 -16.49
N LYS A 357 2.52 -23.77 -15.39
CA LYS A 357 1.90 -22.63 -14.65
C LYS A 357 2.95 -21.61 -14.19
N ARG A 358 4.10 -22.06 -13.70
CA ARG A 358 5.22 -21.19 -13.31
C ARG A 358 5.86 -20.52 -14.53
N PHE A 359 6.11 -21.24 -15.62
CA PHE A 359 6.64 -20.69 -16.87
C PHE A 359 5.74 -19.59 -17.42
N ALA A 360 4.42 -19.85 -17.53
CA ALA A 360 3.42 -18.88 -17.95
C ALA A 360 3.33 -17.66 -17.01
N ASN A 361 3.45 -17.83 -15.69
CA ASN A 361 3.45 -16.73 -14.73
C ASN A 361 4.72 -15.85 -14.80
N LEU A 362 5.86 -16.44 -15.19
CA LEU A 362 7.14 -15.73 -15.29
C LEU A 362 7.35 -15.06 -16.66
N LYS A 363 6.89 -15.71 -17.74
CA LYS A 363 7.19 -15.40 -19.15
C LYS A 363 5.98 -15.77 -20.04
N PRO A 364 4.83 -15.08 -19.92
CA PRO A 364 3.60 -15.47 -20.61
C PRO A 364 3.74 -15.44 -22.15
N GLU A 365 4.51 -14.48 -22.68
CA GLU A 365 4.83 -14.40 -24.11
C GLU A 365 5.69 -15.55 -24.65
N GLU A 366 6.57 -16.14 -23.83
CA GLU A 366 7.37 -17.32 -24.23
C GLU A 366 6.58 -18.62 -24.03
N ALA A 367 5.71 -18.69 -23.02
CA ALA A 367 4.93 -19.89 -22.72
C ALA A 367 3.74 -20.11 -23.67
N ASN A 368 3.02 -19.03 -24.03
CA ASN A 368 1.77 -19.13 -24.79
C ASN A 368 1.90 -19.87 -26.15
N PRO A 369 2.95 -19.67 -26.98
CA PRO A 369 3.12 -20.42 -28.22
C PRO A 369 3.22 -21.94 -28.04
N HIS A 370 3.68 -22.41 -26.87
CA HIS A 370 3.81 -23.84 -26.55
C HIS A 370 2.57 -24.42 -25.85
N PHE A 371 1.56 -23.61 -25.51
CA PHE A 371 0.46 -24.03 -24.66
C PHE A 371 -0.37 -25.18 -25.24
N GLU A 372 -0.71 -25.14 -26.53
CA GLU A 372 -1.48 -26.22 -27.16
C GLU A 372 -0.68 -27.52 -27.29
N TYR A 373 0.62 -27.42 -27.59
CA TYR A 373 1.53 -28.57 -27.59
C TYR A 373 1.63 -29.19 -26.20
N PHE A 374 1.81 -28.37 -25.15
CA PHE A 374 1.84 -28.80 -23.76
C PHE A 374 0.52 -29.48 -23.35
N CYS A 375 -0.63 -28.89 -23.68
CA CYS A 375 -1.94 -29.47 -23.42
C CYS A 375 -2.11 -30.83 -24.09
N LYS A 376 -1.63 -30.99 -25.33
CA LYS A 376 -1.66 -32.27 -26.05
C LYS A 376 -0.69 -33.30 -25.46
N LYS A 377 0.56 -32.92 -25.16
CA LYS A 377 1.59 -33.84 -24.63
C LYS A 377 1.18 -34.42 -23.28
N PHE A 378 0.75 -33.55 -22.36
CA PHE A 378 0.41 -33.94 -20.98
C PHE A 378 -1.08 -34.14 -20.73
N HIS A 379 -1.92 -34.27 -21.77
CA HIS A 379 -3.36 -34.58 -21.63
C HIS A 379 -4.09 -33.68 -20.61
N ILE A 380 -3.81 -32.37 -20.66
CA ILE A 380 -4.19 -31.40 -19.63
C ILE A 380 -5.72 -31.29 -19.51
N THR A 381 -6.23 -31.43 -18.29
CA THR A 381 -7.67 -31.40 -18.01
C THR A 381 -8.29 -30.02 -18.30
N PRO A 382 -9.60 -29.92 -18.59
CA PRO A 382 -10.27 -28.63 -18.82
C PRO A 382 -10.07 -27.62 -17.68
N THR A 383 -10.11 -28.07 -16.43
CA THR A 383 -9.89 -27.23 -15.24
C THR A 383 -8.45 -26.71 -15.16
N GLU A 384 -7.45 -27.56 -15.41
CA GLU A 384 -6.05 -27.16 -15.41
C GLU A 384 -5.71 -26.25 -16.59
N ARG A 385 -6.32 -26.50 -17.75
CA ARG A 385 -6.25 -25.64 -18.93
C ARG A 385 -6.80 -24.25 -18.62
N LEU A 386 -7.96 -24.16 -17.98
CA LEU A 386 -8.56 -22.90 -17.53
C LEU A 386 -7.66 -22.15 -16.53
N ASP A 387 -7.10 -22.83 -15.52
CA ASP A 387 -6.14 -22.22 -14.59
C ASP A 387 -4.93 -21.60 -15.32
N ILE A 388 -4.36 -22.32 -16.30
CA ILE A 388 -3.22 -21.84 -17.08
C ILE A 388 -3.62 -20.65 -17.96
N ILE A 389 -4.79 -20.71 -18.61
CA ILE A 389 -5.34 -19.58 -19.37
C ILE A 389 -5.46 -18.36 -18.47
N GLN A 390 -6.04 -18.48 -17.26
CA GLN A 390 -6.12 -17.34 -16.35
C GLN A 390 -4.74 -16.79 -15.93
N ILE A 391 -3.70 -17.63 -15.82
CA ILE A 391 -2.33 -17.17 -15.53
C ILE A 391 -1.77 -16.39 -16.72
N ILE A 392 -1.90 -16.90 -17.95
CA ILE A 392 -1.48 -16.20 -19.17
C ILE A 392 -2.25 -14.87 -19.29
N SER A 393 -3.56 -14.86 -19.06
CA SER A 393 -4.41 -13.67 -19.07
C SER A 393 -3.97 -12.61 -18.06
N ARG A 394 -3.65 -12.99 -16.82
CA ARG A 394 -3.08 -12.05 -15.82
C ARG A 394 -1.73 -11.50 -16.30
N GLY A 395 -0.90 -12.34 -16.91
CA GLY A 395 0.39 -11.94 -17.49
C GLY A 395 0.24 -10.90 -18.60
N PHE A 396 -0.62 -11.18 -19.59
CA PHE A 396 -0.91 -10.30 -20.71
C PHE A 396 -1.56 -8.98 -20.28
N LEU A 397 -2.60 -9.02 -19.45
CA LEU A 397 -3.30 -7.80 -19.00
C LEU A 397 -2.51 -7.00 -17.96
N GLY A 398 -1.56 -7.62 -17.24
CA GLY A 398 -0.78 -7.00 -16.17
C GLY A 398 0.37 -6.08 -16.62
N ARG A 399 0.79 -6.15 -17.89
CA ARG A 399 1.91 -5.36 -18.45
C ARG A 399 1.47 -4.31 -19.47
N ASN A 400 2.40 -3.76 -20.26
CA ASN A 400 2.05 -2.99 -21.46
C ASN A 400 1.67 -4.02 -22.53
N SER A 401 0.36 -4.20 -22.73
CA SER A 401 -0.21 -5.26 -23.58
C SER A 401 -0.28 -4.81 -25.04
N THR A 402 -0.23 -5.74 -25.98
CA THR A 402 -0.70 -5.52 -27.35
C THR A 402 -2.22 -5.70 -27.43
N LEU A 403 -2.83 -5.30 -28.55
CA LEU A 403 -4.25 -5.58 -28.79
C LEU A 403 -4.49 -7.08 -29.03
N ASP A 404 -3.55 -7.76 -29.69
CA ASP A 404 -3.65 -9.20 -29.96
C ASP A 404 -3.62 -10.04 -28.68
N GLU A 405 -2.86 -9.62 -27.68
CA GLU A 405 -2.87 -10.24 -26.35
C GLU A 405 -4.21 -10.04 -25.62
N VAL A 406 -4.85 -8.88 -25.76
CA VAL A 406 -6.20 -8.64 -25.22
C VAL A 406 -7.23 -9.49 -25.95
N ASN A 407 -7.16 -9.54 -27.29
CA ASN A 407 -8.02 -10.39 -28.12
C ASN A 407 -7.82 -11.88 -27.81
N TRP A 408 -6.59 -12.31 -27.48
CA TRP A 408 -6.30 -13.67 -27.03
C TRP A 408 -7.03 -13.96 -25.72
N VAL A 409 -7.03 -13.04 -24.75
CA VAL A 409 -7.79 -13.22 -23.49
C VAL A 409 -9.29 -13.32 -23.77
N ASP A 410 -9.85 -12.39 -24.55
CA ASP A 410 -11.29 -12.38 -24.87
C ASP A 410 -11.73 -13.65 -25.62
N LYS A 411 -10.85 -14.23 -26.44
CA LYS A 411 -11.11 -15.48 -27.19
C LYS A 411 -11.04 -16.73 -26.31
N HIS A 412 -10.05 -16.84 -25.43
CA HIS A 412 -9.75 -18.10 -24.71
C HIS A 412 -10.30 -18.13 -23.28
N LEU A 413 -10.74 -16.99 -22.73
CA LEU A 413 -11.33 -16.89 -21.41
C LEU A 413 -12.65 -16.11 -21.50
N PRO A 414 -13.82 -16.79 -21.63
CA PRO A 414 -15.12 -16.11 -21.68
C PRO A 414 -15.38 -15.32 -20.39
N ALA A 415 -16.13 -14.21 -20.50
CA ALA A 415 -16.32 -13.25 -19.41
C ALA A 415 -16.94 -13.83 -18.12
N ILE A 416 -17.68 -14.94 -18.21
CA ILE A 416 -18.24 -15.66 -17.07
C ILE A 416 -17.15 -16.33 -16.19
N GLU A 417 -15.98 -16.63 -16.76
CA GLU A 417 -14.83 -17.23 -16.08
C GLU A 417 -13.84 -16.16 -15.56
N TRP A 418 -14.11 -14.87 -15.76
CA TRP A 418 -13.25 -13.81 -15.26
C TRP A 418 -13.40 -13.66 -13.74
N THR A 419 -12.29 -13.88 -13.03
CA THR A 419 -12.15 -13.40 -11.65
C THR A 419 -12.30 -11.87 -11.61
N ASP A 420 -12.71 -11.31 -10.49
CA ASP A 420 -12.84 -9.84 -10.36
C ASP A 420 -11.51 -9.12 -10.62
N GLU A 421 -10.38 -9.74 -10.28
CA GLU A 421 -9.05 -9.28 -10.69
C GLU A 421 -8.93 -9.16 -12.22
N ILE A 422 -9.28 -10.21 -12.96
CA ILE A 422 -9.20 -10.22 -14.43
C ILE A 422 -10.18 -9.21 -15.03
N LYS A 423 -11.42 -9.08 -14.53
CA LYS A 423 -12.36 -8.02 -14.94
C LYS A 423 -11.71 -6.64 -14.79
N ILE A 424 -11.10 -6.36 -13.65
CA ILE A 424 -10.46 -5.08 -13.35
C ILE A 424 -9.20 -4.83 -14.20
N MET A 425 -8.40 -5.85 -14.49
CA MET A 425 -7.27 -5.74 -15.41
C MET A 425 -7.76 -5.49 -16.86
N ARG A 426 -8.78 -6.23 -17.30
CA ARG A 426 -9.37 -6.13 -18.65
C ARG A 426 -10.10 -4.80 -18.87
N MET A 427 -10.75 -4.26 -17.83
CA MET A 427 -11.34 -2.92 -17.80
C MET A 427 -10.28 -1.83 -18.05
N ARG A 428 -9.09 -1.94 -17.44
CA ARG A 428 -7.97 -1.01 -17.73
C ARG A 428 -7.54 -1.08 -19.19
N LYS A 429 -7.51 -2.29 -19.78
CA LYS A 429 -7.17 -2.47 -21.20
C LYS A 429 -8.27 -2.01 -22.15
N ALA A 430 -9.55 -2.16 -21.77
CA ALA A 430 -10.66 -1.56 -22.52
C ALA A 430 -10.53 -0.03 -22.56
N VAL A 431 -10.22 0.59 -21.41
CA VAL A 431 -9.88 2.03 -21.33
C VAL A 431 -8.64 2.36 -22.16
N TRP A 432 -7.57 1.56 -22.09
CA TRP A 432 -6.34 1.81 -22.87
C TRP A 432 -6.58 1.79 -24.37
N PHE A 433 -7.31 0.78 -24.87
CA PHE A 433 -7.57 0.61 -26.30
C PHE A 433 -8.81 1.35 -26.80
N ALA A 434 -9.42 2.22 -25.98
CA ALA A 434 -10.65 2.97 -26.30
C ALA A 434 -11.83 2.08 -26.73
N GLN A 435 -11.95 0.90 -26.13
CA GLN A 435 -13.05 -0.05 -26.37
C GLN A 435 -14.28 0.35 -25.52
N TRP A 436 -14.90 1.50 -25.85
CA TRP A 436 -15.86 2.15 -24.95
C TRP A 436 -17.11 1.32 -24.64
N ASN A 437 -17.67 0.57 -25.60
CA ASN A 437 -18.75 -0.39 -25.35
C ASN A 437 -18.34 -1.40 -24.24
N VAL A 438 -17.16 -1.99 -24.37
CA VAL A 438 -16.62 -2.94 -23.36
C VAL A 438 -16.44 -2.27 -22.00
N VAL A 439 -16.00 -1.01 -21.93
CA VAL A 439 -15.90 -0.26 -20.65
C VAL A 439 -17.28 -0.05 -20.03
N TYR A 440 -18.28 0.33 -20.82
CA TYR A 440 -19.64 0.61 -20.36
C TYR A 440 -20.34 -0.65 -19.81
N ASP A 441 -20.20 -1.77 -20.51
CA ASP A 441 -20.82 -3.06 -20.17
C ASP A 441 -20.09 -3.75 -19.01
N LEU A 442 -18.76 -3.83 -19.06
CA LEU A 442 -17.96 -4.53 -18.05
C LEU A 442 -18.11 -3.92 -16.65
N TYR A 443 -18.35 -2.61 -16.54
CA TYR A 443 -18.73 -1.96 -15.28
C TYR A 443 -19.92 -2.67 -14.60
N ASN A 444 -20.91 -3.12 -15.38
CA ASN A 444 -22.11 -3.76 -14.85
C ASN A 444 -21.81 -5.15 -14.26
N HIS A 445 -20.69 -5.78 -14.60
CA HIS A 445 -20.25 -7.09 -14.11
C HIS A 445 -19.15 -7.02 -13.01
N LEU A 446 -18.68 -5.82 -12.66
CA LEU A 446 -17.82 -5.59 -11.50
C LEU A 446 -18.56 -5.91 -10.18
N ASN A 447 -17.80 -6.32 -9.16
CA ASN A 447 -18.37 -6.62 -7.84
C ASN A 447 -18.88 -5.32 -7.13
N PRO A 448 -19.67 -5.44 -6.05
CA PRO A 448 -20.24 -4.29 -5.36
C PRO A 448 -19.23 -3.36 -4.66
N ASN A 449 -17.96 -3.76 -4.49
CA ASN A 449 -16.92 -2.90 -3.93
C ASN A 449 -16.23 -2.10 -5.04
N ASP A 450 -15.88 -2.75 -6.14
CA ASP A 450 -15.27 -2.10 -7.30
C ASP A 450 -16.22 -1.06 -7.92
N LYS A 451 -17.52 -1.34 -8.01
CA LYS A 451 -18.57 -0.35 -8.42
C LYS A 451 -18.66 0.89 -7.51
N LYS A 452 -18.01 0.89 -6.34
CA LYS A 452 -17.92 2.05 -5.45
C LYS A 452 -16.64 2.86 -5.67
N GLU A 453 -15.62 2.33 -6.32
CA GLU A 453 -14.42 3.12 -6.64
C GLU A 453 -14.76 4.22 -7.65
N ILE A 454 -14.28 5.44 -7.37
CA ILE A 454 -14.67 6.64 -8.11
C ILE A 454 -14.16 6.66 -9.55
N ASN A 455 -13.01 6.02 -9.80
CA ASN A 455 -12.42 5.90 -11.13
C ASN A 455 -13.30 5.07 -12.07
N TRP A 456 -13.89 3.95 -11.63
CA TRP A 456 -14.77 3.15 -12.50
C TRP A 456 -16.08 3.86 -12.84
N ARG A 457 -16.58 4.71 -11.93
CA ARG A 457 -17.73 5.58 -12.19
C ARG A 457 -17.40 6.63 -13.24
N TYR A 458 -16.23 7.27 -13.14
CA TYR A 458 -15.72 8.18 -14.17
C TYR A 458 -15.56 7.45 -15.52
N TRP A 459 -14.94 6.27 -15.54
CA TRP A 459 -14.74 5.51 -16.78
C TRP A 459 -16.05 5.06 -17.41
N LYS A 460 -17.08 4.69 -16.63
CA LYS A 460 -18.43 4.46 -17.17
C LYS A 460 -19.08 5.75 -17.70
N ALA A 461 -18.97 6.87 -16.99
CA ALA A 461 -19.50 8.16 -17.44
C ALA A 461 -18.87 8.57 -18.78
N ARG A 462 -17.55 8.42 -18.91
CA ARG A 462 -16.83 8.70 -20.15
C ARG A 462 -17.18 7.72 -21.26
N ALA A 463 -17.24 6.42 -20.97
CA ALA A 463 -17.64 5.42 -21.95
C ALA A 463 -19.05 5.73 -22.51
N ALA A 464 -20.00 6.08 -21.64
CA ALA A 464 -21.34 6.51 -22.03
C ALA A 464 -21.30 7.70 -23.01
N TYR A 465 -20.46 8.72 -22.75
CA TYR A 465 -20.31 9.86 -23.67
C TYR A 465 -19.81 9.44 -25.05
N GLU A 466 -18.77 8.61 -25.08
CA GLU A 466 -18.07 8.20 -26.31
C GLU A 466 -18.92 7.25 -27.18
N ILE A 467 -19.92 6.56 -26.60
CA ILE A 467 -20.87 5.70 -27.33
C ILE A 467 -22.20 6.40 -27.68
N GLY A 468 -22.37 7.67 -27.29
CA GLY A 468 -23.56 8.48 -27.59
C GLY A 468 -24.59 8.64 -26.47
N GLU A 469 -24.46 7.90 -25.37
CA GLU A 469 -25.30 7.92 -24.17
C GLU A 469 -25.04 9.17 -23.29
N LYS A 470 -25.22 10.36 -23.87
CA LYS A 470 -24.81 11.65 -23.29
C LYS A 470 -25.54 12.01 -22.00
N ASP A 471 -26.83 11.69 -21.86
CA ASP A 471 -27.59 11.98 -20.65
C ASP A 471 -27.13 11.10 -19.48
N GLN A 472 -26.92 9.81 -19.73
CA GLN A 472 -26.38 8.88 -18.74
C GLN A 472 -24.94 9.26 -18.34
N SER A 473 -24.13 9.72 -19.31
CA SER A 473 -22.82 10.31 -19.04
C SER A 473 -22.93 11.51 -18.10
N LEU A 474 -23.79 12.47 -18.40
CA LEU A 474 -23.96 13.71 -17.63
C LEU A 474 -24.41 13.43 -16.19
N ILE A 475 -25.33 12.47 -15.99
CA ILE A 475 -25.77 12.03 -14.65
C ILE A 475 -24.59 11.45 -13.86
N LEU A 476 -23.87 10.49 -14.44
CA LEU A 476 -22.72 9.85 -13.78
C LEU A 476 -21.59 10.85 -13.50
N MET A 477 -21.31 11.76 -14.44
CA MET A 477 -20.26 12.76 -14.29
C MET A 477 -20.59 13.79 -13.19
N LYS A 478 -21.87 14.19 -13.07
CA LYS A 478 -22.35 15.04 -11.96
C LYS A 478 -22.23 14.37 -10.60
N GLU A 479 -22.42 13.05 -10.51
CA GLU A 479 -22.15 12.31 -9.26
C GLU A 479 -20.65 12.21 -8.97
N VAL A 480 -19.82 11.97 -9.99
CA VAL A 480 -18.37 11.89 -9.83
C VAL A 480 -17.77 13.23 -9.39
N ALA A 481 -18.26 14.34 -9.95
CA ALA A 481 -17.81 15.70 -9.67
C ALA A 481 -18.04 16.18 -8.22
N LYS A 482 -18.73 15.41 -7.37
CA LYS A 482 -18.92 15.68 -5.93
C LYS A 482 -17.78 15.15 -5.06
N ASP A 483 -16.97 14.22 -5.57
CA ASP A 483 -15.95 13.51 -4.80
C ASP A 483 -14.60 14.25 -4.82
N ARG A 484 -13.95 14.39 -3.67
CA ARG A 484 -12.61 15.00 -3.57
C ARG A 484 -11.50 13.99 -3.84
N SER A 485 -11.47 13.53 -5.09
CA SER A 485 -10.40 12.71 -5.66
C SER A 485 -9.90 13.33 -6.97
N PHE A 486 -8.86 12.74 -7.56
CA PHE A 486 -8.40 13.07 -8.91
C PHE A 486 -9.55 13.03 -9.93
N PHE A 487 -10.36 11.96 -9.94
CA PHE A 487 -11.44 11.80 -10.91
C PHE A 487 -12.63 12.73 -10.66
N GLY A 488 -12.95 13.06 -9.41
CA GLY A 488 -13.98 14.07 -9.13
C GLY A 488 -13.54 15.50 -9.48
N PHE A 489 -12.27 15.86 -9.26
CA PHE A 489 -11.72 17.13 -9.74
C PHE A 489 -11.66 17.19 -11.28
N LEU A 490 -11.37 16.06 -11.93
CA LEU A 490 -11.37 15.94 -13.39
C LEU A 490 -12.79 16.09 -13.96
N ALA A 491 -13.76 15.39 -13.40
CA ALA A 491 -15.17 15.49 -13.76
C ALA A 491 -15.70 16.93 -13.59
N ALA A 492 -15.39 17.58 -12.47
CA ALA A 492 -15.75 18.99 -12.27
C ALA A 492 -15.11 19.90 -13.33
N GLN A 493 -13.83 19.69 -13.67
CA GLN A 493 -13.15 20.43 -14.74
C GLN A 493 -13.77 20.18 -16.13
N GLU A 494 -14.16 18.94 -16.45
CA GLU A 494 -14.82 18.58 -17.71
C GLU A 494 -16.24 19.17 -17.82
N LEU A 495 -16.97 19.28 -16.72
CA LEU A 495 -18.29 19.90 -16.63
C LEU A 495 -18.26 21.44 -16.51
N GLY A 496 -17.08 22.06 -16.45
CA GLY A 496 -16.95 23.51 -16.20
C GLY A 496 -17.38 23.96 -14.79
N GLN A 497 -17.43 23.04 -13.83
CA GLN A 497 -17.86 23.27 -12.46
C GLN A 497 -16.68 23.62 -11.53
N GLN A 498 -16.99 24.23 -10.38
CA GLN A 498 -15.97 24.41 -9.33
C GLN A 498 -15.56 23.06 -8.73
N PRO A 499 -14.26 22.78 -8.53
CA PRO A 499 -13.81 21.52 -7.94
C PRO A 499 -14.36 21.30 -6.51
N PRO A 500 -14.68 20.06 -6.12
CA PRO A 500 -15.25 19.73 -4.81
C PRO A 500 -14.19 19.77 -3.69
N PHE A 501 -13.71 20.97 -3.33
CA PHE A 501 -12.76 21.14 -2.25
C PHE A 501 -13.30 20.66 -0.90
N ASN A 502 -14.61 20.81 -0.67
CA ASN A 502 -15.31 20.49 0.59
C ASN A 502 -14.50 21.03 1.79
N HIS A 503 -14.19 22.33 1.76
CA HIS A 503 -13.29 22.98 2.73
C HIS A 503 -14.06 23.33 4.01
N GLN A 504 -14.08 22.41 4.96
CA GLN A 504 -14.52 22.69 6.32
C GLN A 504 -13.43 23.47 7.07
N ARG A 505 -13.82 24.57 7.71
CA ARG A 505 -12.95 25.35 8.60
C ARG A 505 -13.33 25.12 10.06
N LEU A 506 -12.43 25.49 10.96
CA LEU A 506 -12.73 25.60 12.39
C LEU A 506 -13.93 26.54 12.62
N SER A 507 -14.80 26.22 13.58
CA SER A 507 -15.92 27.09 13.94
C SER A 507 -15.45 28.45 14.48
N LYS A 508 -16.18 29.52 14.18
CA LYS A 508 -15.92 30.86 14.76
C LYS A 508 -16.14 30.92 16.27
N SER A 509 -16.93 29.99 16.83
CA SER A 509 -17.15 29.86 18.28
C SER A 509 -16.01 29.14 18.99
N ALA A 510 -15.22 28.35 18.26
CA ALA A 510 -14.15 27.56 18.83
C ALA A 510 -12.93 28.46 19.10
N LYS A 511 -12.42 28.41 20.34
CA LYS A 511 -11.37 29.28 20.84
C LYS A 511 -10.36 28.48 21.65
N TRP A 512 -9.08 28.74 21.37
CA TRP A 512 -8.00 28.29 22.23
C TRP A 512 -7.88 29.22 23.46
N PRO A 513 -7.67 28.68 24.69
CA PRO A 513 -7.75 27.28 25.09
C PRO A 513 -9.17 26.82 25.48
N SER A 514 -10.14 27.73 25.61
CA SER A 514 -11.44 27.47 26.27
C SER A 514 -12.25 26.29 25.70
N THR A 515 -12.15 26.01 24.39
CA THR A 515 -12.82 24.87 23.75
C THR A 515 -12.29 23.52 24.21
N VAL A 516 -11.03 23.44 24.67
CA VAL A 516 -10.37 22.19 25.09
C VAL A 516 -10.01 22.16 26.57
N ALA A 517 -10.22 23.26 27.30
CA ALA A 517 -9.82 23.43 28.70
C ALA A 517 -10.37 22.36 29.67
N HIS A 518 -11.55 21.80 29.38
CA HIS A 518 -12.17 20.74 30.18
C HIS A 518 -11.98 19.32 29.60
N ASN A 519 -11.28 19.18 28.48
CA ASN A 519 -11.04 17.89 27.87
C ASN A 519 -9.90 17.16 28.61
N LYS A 520 -10.24 16.12 29.38
CA LYS A 520 -9.29 15.32 30.16
C LYS A 520 -8.10 14.82 29.33
N ALA A 521 -8.33 14.36 28.10
CA ALA A 521 -7.26 13.88 27.23
C ALA A 521 -6.37 15.01 26.69
N ALA A 522 -6.92 16.19 26.41
CA ALA A 522 -6.10 17.37 26.08
C ALA A 522 -5.20 17.77 27.27
N ILE A 523 -5.75 17.79 28.50
CA ILE A 523 -4.97 18.05 29.72
C ILE A 523 -3.84 17.03 29.89
N ARG A 524 -4.12 15.73 29.74
CA ARG A 524 -3.12 14.65 29.81
C ARG A 524 -2.08 14.74 28.70
N PHE A 525 -2.47 15.12 27.48
CA PHE A 525 -1.53 15.40 26.39
C PHE A 525 -0.51 16.48 26.79
N PHE A 526 -0.98 17.60 27.37
CA PHE A 526 -0.10 18.68 27.77
C PHE A 526 0.78 18.36 28.99
N GLU A 527 0.29 17.58 29.96
CA GLU A 527 1.16 17.06 31.03
C GLU A 527 2.26 16.15 30.47
N PHE A 528 1.96 15.24 29.53
CA PHE A 528 3.02 14.44 28.90
C PHE A 528 3.99 15.27 28.05
N ARG A 529 3.53 16.37 27.43
CA ARG A 529 4.40 17.32 26.71
C ARG A 529 5.36 18.03 27.66
N ALA A 530 4.89 18.44 28.85
CA ALA A 530 5.74 19.02 29.90
C ALA A 530 6.75 18.02 30.50
N LEU A 531 6.56 16.72 30.27
CA LEU A 531 7.46 15.63 30.69
C LEU A 531 8.29 15.03 29.53
N ASP A 532 8.25 15.63 28.34
CA ASP A 532 8.84 15.11 27.08
C ASP A 532 8.53 13.62 26.78
N SER A 533 7.31 13.18 27.12
CA SER A 533 6.91 11.77 27.00
C SER A 533 6.22 11.47 25.67
N ALA A 534 6.68 10.40 25.00
CA ALA A 534 6.06 9.88 23.77
C ALA A 534 4.62 9.38 23.98
N ASN A 535 4.18 9.15 25.22
CA ASN A 535 2.79 8.78 25.54
C ASN A 535 1.78 9.88 25.19
N ALA A 536 2.23 11.14 25.05
CA ALA A 536 1.42 12.24 24.52
C ALA A 536 0.70 11.86 23.20
N ASN A 537 1.33 11.04 22.35
CA ASN A 537 0.72 10.61 21.08
C ASN A 537 -0.60 9.83 21.25
N ILE A 538 -0.79 9.11 22.37
CA ILE A 538 -2.01 8.35 22.65
C ILE A 538 -3.13 9.29 23.09
N GLU A 539 -2.83 10.24 23.97
CA GLU A 539 -3.78 11.28 24.41
C GLU A 539 -4.18 12.23 23.27
N TRP A 540 -3.23 12.57 22.38
CA TRP A 540 -3.54 13.29 21.14
C TRP A 540 -4.54 12.52 20.27
N ASN A 541 -4.34 11.21 20.12
CA ASN A 541 -5.22 10.35 19.33
C ASN A 541 -6.60 10.20 19.98
N GLU A 542 -6.71 10.22 21.31
CA GLU A 542 -7.98 10.25 22.04
C GLU A 542 -8.80 11.48 21.65
N VAL A 543 -8.25 12.69 21.79
CA VAL A 543 -8.92 13.94 21.38
C VAL A 543 -9.21 13.93 19.88
N ALA A 544 -8.25 13.49 19.06
CA ALA A 544 -8.41 13.44 17.61
C ALA A 544 -9.54 12.51 17.16
N LYS A 545 -9.77 11.36 17.82
CA LYS A 545 -10.78 10.38 17.40
C LYS A 545 -12.14 10.57 18.06
N HIS A 546 -12.14 10.87 19.36
CA HIS A 546 -13.33 10.82 20.21
C HIS A 546 -13.78 12.20 20.68
N GLY A 547 -12.92 13.21 20.64
CA GLY A 547 -13.30 14.61 20.84
C GLY A 547 -14.18 15.15 19.72
N SER A 548 -14.92 16.21 20.02
CA SER A 548 -15.74 16.94 19.06
C SER A 548 -14.90 17.49 17.90
N ASN A 549 -15.59 17.93 16.83
CA ASN A 549 -14.90 18.56 15.70
C ASN A 549 -14.13 19.82 16.13
N ASP A 550 -14.73 20.65 16.99
CA ASP A 550 -14.08 21.90 17.40
C ASP A 550 -12.90 21.64 18.34
N GLU A 551 -12.98 20.69 19.29
CA GLU A 551 -11.84 20.32 20.14
C GLU A 551 -10.64 19.82 19.32
N ALA A 552 -10.87 18.86 18.41
CA ALA A 552 -9.79 18.27 17.62
C ALA A 552 -9.17 19.24 16.60
N LEU A 553 -9.96 20.20 16.10
CA LEU A 553 -9.47 21.24 15.18
C LEU A 553 -8.83 22.42 15.92
N VAL A 554 -9.28 22.79 17.13
CA VAL A 554 -8.57 23.73 18.02
C VAL A 554 -7.20 23.17 18.41
N MET A 555 -7.13 21.89 18.76
CA MET A 555 -5.85 21.21 18.97
C MET A 555 -4.99 21.27 17.71
N ALA A 556 -5.54 20.97 16.52
CA ALA A 556 -4.79 21.02 15.27
C ALA A 556 -4.26 22.44 14.94
N GLU A 557 -5.02 23.50 15.23
CA GLU A 557 -4.58 24.89 15.11
C GLU A 557 -3.43 25.22 16.06
N TRP A 558 -3.55 24.83 17.35
CA TRP A 558 -2.46 24.94 18.32
C TRP A 558 -1.20 24.19 17.84
N ALA A 559 -1.36 23.00 17.27
CA ALA A 559 -0.23 22.23 16.74
C ALA A 559 0.44 22.93 15.55
N LEU A 560 -0.31 23.57 14.65
CA LEU A 560 0.29 24.34 13.56
C LEU A 560 0.97 25.63 14.04
N SER A 561 0.35 26.37 14.95
CA SER A 561 0.90 27.63 15.47
C SER A 561 2.18 27.42 16.29
N THR A 562 2.35 26.23 16.88
CA THR A 562 3.55 25.81 17.62
C THR A 562 4.56 24.99 16.80
N GLY A 563 4.37 24.88 15.48
CA GLY A 563 5.29 24.15 14.58
C GLY A 563 5.18 22.61 14.60
N ASN A 564 4.28 22.05 15.40
CA ASN A 564 4.00 20.62 15.53
C ASN A 564 3.14 20.05 14.37
N VAL A 565 3.61 20.20 13.13
CA VAL A 565 2.91 19.84 11.88
C VAL A 565 2.32 18.42 11.88
N ASN A 566 3.06 17.44 12.43
CA ASN A 566 2.61 16.05 12.47
C ASN A 566 1.31 15.88 13.27
N TYR A 567 1.18 16.56 14.42
CA TYR A 567 0.01 16.48 15.28
C TYR A 567 -1.24 17.03 14.58
N ALA A 568 -1.14 18.19 13.92
CA ALA A 568 -2.24 18.76 13.15
C ALA A 568 -2.76 17.82 12.03
N ILE A 569 -1.83 17.20 11.28
CA ILE A 569 -2.19 16.23 10.23
C ILE A 569 -2.78 14.95 10.85
N MET A 570 -2.27 14.49 12.00
CA MET A 570 -2.83 13.35 12.74
C MET A 570 -4.25 13.61 13.23
N SER A 571 -4.60 14.82 13.69
CA SER A 571 -5.98 15.17 14.07
C SER A 571 -6.98 15.00 12.93
N VAL A 572 -6.55 15.26 11.69
CA VAL A 572 -7.37 15.02 10.50
C VAL A 572 -7.47 13.53 10.18
N ILE A 573 -6.36 12.80 10.20
CA ILE A 573 -6.33 11.38 9.80
C ILE A 573 -7.05 10.49 10.81
N ALA A 574 -6.73 10.64 12.09
CA ALA A 574 -7.26 9.78 13.15
C ALA A 574 -8.78 9.97 13.32
N GLY A 575 -9.25 11.22 13.34
CA GLY A 575 -10.67 11.57 13.36
C GLY A 575 -11.37 11.58 11.99
N LYS A 576 -10.69 11.18 10.91
CA LYS A 576 -11.23 11.13 9.53
C LYS A 576 -11.84 12.46 9.03
N ARG A 577 -11.35 13.61 9.52
CA ARG A 577 -11.85 14.97 9.17
C ARG A 577 -11.28 15.46 7.84
N TRP A 578 -11.45 14.68 6.77
CA TRP A 578 -10.78 14.87 5.48
C TRP A 578 -11.01 16.24 4.81
N ASP A 579 -12.09 16.91 5.22
CA ASP A 579 -12.58 18.23 4.79
C ASP A 579 -11.88 19.41 5.48
N ALA A 580 -11.17 19.15 6.58
CA ALA A 580 -10.42 20.17 7.33
C ALA A 580 -9.08 20.49 6.64
N LEU A 581 -9.16 21.14 5.47
CA LEU A 581 -8.04 21.24 4.52
C LEU A 581 -6.82 21.99 5.09
N ASP A 582 -7.01 23.02 5.90
CA ASP A 582 -5.91 23.84 6.46
C ASP A 582 -4.94 22.98 7.30
N TYR A 583 -5.47 22.01 8.04
CA TYR A 583 -4.71 21.06 8.87
C TYR A 583 -4.27 19.82 8.10
N ARG A 584 -5.03 19.41 7.07
CA ARG A 584 -4.68 18.28 6.20
C ARG A 584 -3.53 18.61 5.24
N PHE A 585 -3.44 19.87 4.82
CA PHE A 585 -2.50 20.42 3.85
C PHE A 585 -1.81 21.69 4.39
N PRO A 586 -1.08 21.60 5.52
CA PRO A 586 -0.50 22.77 6.15
C PRO A 586 0.64 23.34 5.32
N LYS A 587 0.82 24.67 5.39
CA LYS A 587 1.83 25.44 4.65
C LYS A 587 3.21 25.38 5.33
N ALA A 588 3.66 24.16 5.66
CA ALA A 588 4.88 23.96 6.44
C ALA A 588 6.14 24.40 5.69
N PHE A 589 7.13 24.94 6.41
CA PHE A 589 8.41 25.40 5.82
C PHE A 589 8.25 26.40 4.66
N LEU A 590 7.21 27.25 4.69
CA LEU A 590 6.78 28.08 3.56
C LEU A 590 7.90 28.92 2.93
N ASN A 591 8.82 29.46 3.74
CA ASN A 591 9.92 30.28 3.24
C ASN A 591 10.94 29.45 2.44
N LEU A 592 11.22 28.21 2.85
CA LEU A 592 12.08 27.29 2.10
C LEU A 592 11.42 26.85 0.79
N TYR A 593 10.13 26.49 0.81
CA TYR A 593 9.42 26.15 -0.42
C TYR A 593 9.29 27.35 -1.38
N LYS A 594 9.09 28.58 -0.88
CA LYS A 594 9.14 29.81 -1.71
C LYS A 594 10.53 30.00 -2.34
N LYS A 595 11.60 29.94 -1.54
CA LYS A 595 13.00 30.05 -1.98
C LYS A 595 13.30 29.06 -3.11
N TYR A 596 13.05 27.77 -2.87
CA TYR A 596 13.39 26.73 -3.84
C TYR A 596 12.42 26.61 -5.02
N SER A 597 11.17 27.04 -4.87
CA SER A 597 10.24 27.23 -6.00
C SER A 597 10.75 28.29 -6.98
N SER A 598 11.16 29.46 -6.46
CA SER A 598 11.73 30.55 -7.28
C SER A 598 13.02 30.09 -7.97
N VAL A 599 13.95 29.51 -7.21
CA VAL A 599 15.25 29.00 -7.67
C VAL A 599 15.14 27.98 -8.80
N THR A 600 14.20 27.04 -8.71
CA THR A 600 14.06 25.96 -9.71
C THR A 600 13.05 26.28 -10.82
N ASN A 601 12.28 27.37 -10.67
CA ASN A 601 11.07 27.63 -11.43
C ASN A 601 10.16 26.38 -11.50
N VAL A 602 9.94 25.76 -10.34
CA VAL A 602 8.94 24.69 -10.13
C VAL A 602 7.84 25.27 -9.25
N PRO A 603 6.55 25.13 -9.60
CA PRO A 603 5.46 25.70 -8.81
C PRO A 603 5.49 25.23 -7.35
N ILE A 604 5.41 26.19 -6.43
CA ILE A 604 5.43 25.94 -4.98
C ILE A 604 4.36 24.91 -4.55
N SER A 605 3.18 24.96 -5.16
CA SER A 605 2.08 24.02 -4.90
C SER A 605 2.40 22.59 -5.35
N PHE A 606 3.19 22.42 -6.42
CA PHE A 606 3.63 21.12 -6.91
C PHE A 606 4.75 20.53 -6.03
N LEU A 607 5.67 21.37 -5.53
CA LEU A 607 6.64 20.97 -4.50
C LEU A 607 5.95 20.50 -3.22
N TYR A 608 4.93 21.23 -2.77
CA TYR A 608 4.08 20.79 -1.66
C TYR A 608 3.32 19.50 -1.97
N GLY A 609 2.76 19.35 -3.18
CA GLY A 609 2.05 18.15 -3.59
C GLY A 609 2.90 16.88 -3.51
N ILE A 610 4.13 16.93 -4.03
CA ILE A 610 5.13 15.86 -3.87
C ILE A 610 5.42 15.62 -2.39
N SER A 611 5.87 16.65 -1.66
CA SER A 611 6.32 16.50 -0.27
C SER A 611 5.22 15.99 0.67
N ARG A 612 3.96 16.38 0.41
CA ARG A 612 2.79 15.93 1.16
C ARG A 612 2.42 14.47 0.89
N GLN A 613 2.69 13.96 -0.31
CA GLN A 613 2.51 12.56 -0.69
C GLN A 613 3.69 11.70 -0.18
N GLU A 614 4.91 12.23 -0.19
CA GLU A 614 6.13 11.50 0.19
C GLU A 614 6.29 11.33 1.71
N SER A 615 6.13 12.41 2.48
CA SER A 615 6.51 12.45 3.90
C SER A 615 5.40 12.89 4.84
N MET A 616 4.24 13.28 4.31
CA MET A 616 3.25 14.06 5.04
C MET A 616 3.83 15.36 5.65
N LEU A 617 4.89 15.93 5.05
CA LEU A 617 5.68 17.06 5.56
C LEU A 617 6.49 16.78 6.84
N ASN A 618 6.77 15.51 7.15
CA ASN A 618 7.67 15.12 8.24
C ASN A 618 9.14 15.09 7.76
N PRO A 619 10.05 15.96 8.26
CA PRO A 619 11.45 15.98 7.83
C PRO A 619 12.27 14.80 8.34
N ASN A 620 11.81 14.08 9.36
CA ASN A 620 12.55 13.00 10.01
C ASN A 620 12.16 11.60 9.50
N ILE A 621 11.23 11.50 8.56
CA ILE A 621 10.73 10.20 8.10
C ILE A 621 11.74 9.49 7.18
N LYS A 622 11.94 8.19 7.42
CA LYS A 622 12.79 7.31 6.63
C LYS A 622 11.99 6.08 6.19
N SER A 623 11.95 5.79 4.89
CA SER A 623 11.25 4.60 4.39
C SER A 623 12.06 3.30 4.65
N PRO A 624 11.41 2.12 4.66
CA PRO A 624 12.10 0.83 4.79
C PRO A 624 13.16 0.58 3.71
N VAL A 625 12.98 1.18 2.51
CA VAL A 625 13.93 1.07 1.39
C VAL A 625 15.03 2.16 1.42
N GLY A 626 15.02 3.05 2.42
CA GLY A 626 16.12 3.99 2.69
C GLY A 626 15.94 5.40 2.14
N ALA A 627 14.75 5.78 1.65
CA ALA A 627 14.44 7.16 1.27
C ALA A 627 14.30 8.05 2.53
N VAL A 628 14.67 9.34 2.46
CA VAL A 628 14.78 10.22 3.64
C VAL A 628 14.13 11.59 3.43
N GLY A 629 13.46 12.07 4.48
CA GLY A 629 12.99 13.44 4.67
C GLY A 629 11.80 13.86 3.82
N LEU A 630 11.60 15.18 3.74
CA LEU A 630 10.37 15.83 3.24
C LEU A 630 9.93 15.37 1.84
N MET A 631 10.89 15.18 0.93
CA MET A 631 10.67 14.78 -0.46
C MET A 631 11.14 13.34 -0.73
N GLN A 632 11.32 12.52 0.32
CA GLN A 632 11.77 11.12 0.28
C GLN A 632 12.87 10.85 -0.75
N LEU A 633 14.00 11.53 -0.61
CA LEU A 633 15.14 11.31 -1.50
C LEU A 633 15.87 10.03 -1.12
N MET A 634 16.12 9.18 -2.13
CA MET A 634 17.11 8.12 -2.01
C MET A 634 18.51 8.74 -1.89
N PRO A 635 19.39 8.21 -1.02
CA PRO A 635 20.74 8.76 -0.84
C PRO A 635 21.57 8.82 -2.12
N GLU A 636 21.36 7.89 -3.06
CA GLU A 636 22.06 7.90 -4.35
C GLU A 636 21.49 8.95 -5.31
N THR A 637 20.16 9.16 -5.34
CA THR A 637 19.55 10.29 -6.08
C THR A 637 20.08 11.61 -5.57
N ALA A 638 20.19 11.78 -4.25
CA ALA A 638 20.79 12.97 -3.63
C ALA A 638 22.25 13.17 -4.06
N ARG A 639 23.07 12.09 -4.08
CA ARG A 639 24.46 12.13 -4.56
C ARG A 639 24.58 12.54 -6.03
N VAL A 640 23.72 12.02 -6.90
CA VAL A 640 23.71 12.37 -8.33
C VAL A 640 23.34 13.84 -8.54
N VAL A 641 22.30 14.32 -7.84
CA VAL A 641 21.82 15.70 -7.94
C VAL A 641 22.80 16.69 -7.34
N SER A 642 23.42 16.38 -6.19
CA SER A 642 24.43 17.24 -5.57
C SER A 642 25.68 17.35 -6.44
N LYS A 643 26.20 16.23 -6.96
CA LYS A 643 27.35 16.21 -7.90
C LYS A 643 27.06 17.01 -9.18
N LYS A 644 25.86 16.89 -9.74
CA LYS A 644 25.45 17.64 -10.95
C LYS A 644 25.44 19.16 -10.72
N ASN A 645 25.10 19.61 -9.51
CA ASN A 645 24.98 21.03 -9.16
C ASN A 645 26.21 21.58 -8.41
N ASN A 646 27.27 20.78 -8.23
CA ASN A 646 28.44 21.10 -7.42
C ASN A 646 28.08 21.56 -5.99
N TRP A 647 27.24 20.76 -5.32
CA TRP A 647 26.83 20.98 -3.93
C TRP A 647 27.41 19.89 -3.02
N ASP A 648 27.77 20.29 -1.80
CA ASP A 648 28.16 19.35 -0.75
C ASP A 648 26.98 18.46 -0.34
N TYR A 649 27.29 17.19 -0.09
CA TYR A 649 26.35 16.19 0.41
C TYR A 649 27.11 15.08 1.14
N ASN A 650 26.98 15.02 2.46
CA ASN A 650 27.72 14.15 3.36
C ASN A 650 26.98 12.84 3.67
N GLY A 651 25.89 12.55 2.94
CA GLY A 651 25.10 11.34 3.08
C GLY A 651 23.76 11.55 3.81
N PRO A 652 23.08 10.46 4.22
CA PRO A 652 21.65 10.49 4.59
C PRO A 652 21.28 11.45 5.74
N ARG A 653 22.22 11.80 6.63
CA ARG A 653 21.97 12.77 7.72
C ARG A 653 21.68 14.18 7.20
N ASP A 654 22.23 14.56 6.05
CA ASP A 654 21.94 15.86 5.44
C ASP A 654 20.50 15.92 4.92
N LEU A 655 19.84 14.77 4.66
CA LEU A 655 18.49 14.70 4.12
C LEU A 655 17.38 14.86 5.17
N VAL A 656 17.67 14.80 6.48
CA VAL A 656 16.66 15.18 7.50
C VAL A 656 16.59 16.69 7.71
N ILE A 657 17.60 17.44 7.23
CA ILE A 657 17.61 18.92 7.29
C ILE A 657 16.63 19.45 6.23
N PRO A 658 15.56 20.18 6.61
CA PRO A 658 14.51 20.61 5.68
C PRO A 658 15.03 21.36 4.45
N GLU A 659 15.96 22.30 4.65
CA GLU A 659 16.54 23.10 3.55
C GLU A 659 17.30 22.24 2.54
N ASN A 660 18.18 21.35 3.00
CA ASN A 660 18.93 20.45 2.12
C ASN A 660 17.99 19.51 1.34
N ASN A 661 16.97 18.95 2.02
CA ASN A 661 16.02 18.04 1.40
C ASN A 661 15.18 18.74 0.32
N ILE A 662 14.61 19.92 0.62
CA ILE A 662 13.83 20.72 -0.33
C ILE A 662 14.72 21.20 -1.48
N ARG A 663 15.96 21.63 -1.22
CA ARG A 663 16.92 22.04 -2.26
C ARG A 663 17.20 20.92 -3.26
N LEU A 664 17.57 19.73 -2.77
CA LEU A 664 17.89 18.58 -3.61
C LEU A 664 16.64 18.02 -4.31
N GLY A 665 15.50 17.98 -3.61
CA GLY A 665 14.24 17.42 -4.14
C GLY A 665 13.58 18.31 -5.19
N SER A 666 13.59 19.63 -4.99
CA SER A 666 13.16 20.58 -6.02
C SER A 666 14.05 20.54 -7.27
N ALA A 667 15.37 20.43 -7.10
CA ALA A 667 16.30 20.28 -8.23
C ALA A 667 16.08 18.96 -8.98
N TYR A 668 15.85 17.84 -8.28
CA TYR A 668 15.52 16.56 -8.90
C TYR A 668 14.17 16.60 -9.63
N LEU A 669 13.14 17.21 -9.02
CA LEU A 669 11.82 17.38 -9.65
C LEU A 669 11.89 18.31 -10.87
N LYS A 670 12.74 19.35 -10.84
CA LYS A 670 13.03 20.19 -12.00
C LYS A 670 13.66 19.38 -13.13
N ASP A 671 14.62 18.52 -12.82
CA ASP A 671 15.22 17.62 -13.81
C ASP A 671 14.19 16.67 -14.43
N MET A 672 13.23 16.16 -13.64
CA MET A 672 12.14 15.33 -14.17
C MET A 672 11.20 16.15 -15.08
N LEU A 673 10.80 17.36 -14.66
CA LEU A 673 9.97 18.25 -15.49
C LEU A 673 10.68 18.60 -16.82
N THR A 674 11.96 18.95 -16.78
CA THR A 674 12.75 19.25 -17.99
C THR A 674 12.95 18.00 -18.88
N LYS A 675 13.11 16.81 -18.31
CA LYS A 675 13.23 15.55 -19.07
C LYS A 675 11.92 15.13 -19.76
N PHE A 676 10.77 15.60 -19.28
CA PHE A 676 9.45 15.23 -19.78
C PHE A 676 8.61 16.46 -20.18
N ASP A 677 9.20 17.43 -20.87
CA ASP A 677 8.51 18.54 -21.55
C ASP A 677 7.58 19.40 -20.65
N ASN A 678 7.96 19.57 -19.37
CA ASN A 678 7.16 20.20 -18.30
C ASN A 678 5.79 19.54 -18.05
N ASN A 679 5.64 18.25 -18.38
CA ASN A 679 4.46 17.46 -18.05
C ASN A 679 4.52 16.97 -16.59
N ARG A 680 3.61 17.45 -15.71
CA ARG A 680 3.60 17.06 -14.29
C ARG A 680 3.33 15.58 -14.07
N ILE A 681 2.54 14.95 -14.94
CA ILE A 681 2.10 13.55 -14.85
C ILE A 681 3.32 12.63 -15.04
N LEU A 682 4.08 12.85 -16.12
CA LEU A 682 5.31 12.12 -16.40
C LEU A 682 6.40 12.42 -15.37
N ALA A 683 6.52 13.67 -14.91
CA ALA A 683 7.51 14.06 -13.91
C ALA A 683 7.24 13.40 -12.54
N ALA A 684 5.98 13.41 -12.06
CA ALA A 684 5.60 12.75 -10.81
C ALA A 684 5.74 11.22 -10.90
N ALA A 685 5.35 10.62 -12.03
CA ALA A 685 5.56 9.20 -12.29
C ALA A 685 7.05 8.83 -12.27
N ALA A 686 7.91 9.67 -12.87
CA ALA A 686 9.36 9.49 -12.90
C ALA A 686 10.03 9.71 -11.54
N TYR A 687 9.48 10.60 -10.71
CA TYR A 687 9.95 10.86 -9.36
C TYR A 687 9.80 9.61 -8.48
N ASN A 688 8.58 9.03 -8.44
CA ASN A 688 8.28 7.83 -7.65
C ASN A 688 8.88 6.55 -8.26
N ALA A 689 8.70 6.29 -9.57
CA ALA A 689 9.07 5.02 -10.19
C ALA A 689 10.43 5.04 -10.93
N GLY A 690 11.14 6.16 -10.94
CA GLY A 690 12.39 6.34 -11.68
C GLY A 690 12.18 6.61 -13.18
N PRO A 691 12.94 7.54 -13.79
CA PRO A 691 12.68 8.03 -15.15
C PRO A 691 12.87 6.98 -16.25
N ASN A 692 13.56 5.88 -15.99
CA ASN A 692 13.83 4.84 -16.99
C ASN A 692 12.62 3.92 -17.27
N ARG A 693 11.59 3.95 -16.41
CA ARG A 693 10.35 3.19 -16.63
C ARG A 693 9.39 3.91 -17.59
N ILE A 694 9.37 5.24 -17.56
CA ILE A 694 8.39 6.06 -18.29
C ILE A 694 8.32 5.78 -19.79
N PRO A 695 9.43 5.62 -20.54
CA PRO A 695 9.35 5.30 -21.96
C PRO A 695 8.64 3.96 -22.27
N ARG A 696 8.64 3.01 -21.33
CA ARG A 696 8.00 1.69 -21.48
C ARG A 696 6.50 1.71 -21.14
N TRP A 697 6.01 2.80 -20.55
CA TRP A 697 4.60 3.00 -20.19
C TRP A 697 3.85 3.86 -21.20
N LYS A 698 4.56 4.47 -22.16
CA LYS A 698 3.99 5.17 -23.30
C LYS A 698 3.38 4.19 -24.31
N SER A 699 2.47 4.68 -25.16
CA SER A 699 1.90 3.83 -26.21
C SER A 699 2.93 3.52 -27.30
N ALA A 700 2.97 2.26 -27.72
CA ALA A 700 3.82 1.78 -28.81
C ALA A 700 3.05 1.61 -30.14
N ASP A 701 1.71 1.68 -30.12
CA ASP A 701 0.84 1.43 -31.28
C ASP A 701 0.60 2.65 -32.18
N GLY A 702 1.24 3.78 -31.88
CA GLY A 702 1.05 5.06 -32.59
C GLY A 702 -0.32 5.74 -32.40
N LYS A 703 -1.28 5.09 -31.72
CA LYS A 703 -2.61 5.66 -31.46
C LYS A 703 -2.54 6.60 -30.25
N LYS A 704 -3.28 7.71 -30.32
CA LYS A 704 -3.31 8.70 -29.25
C LYS A 704 -3.93 8.11 -27.97
N ARG A 705 -3.30 8.39 -26.83
CA ARG A 705 -3.85 8.24 -25.48
C ARG A 705 -3.83 9.59 -24.79
N ASP A 706 -4.87 9.90 -24.02
CA ASP A 706 -4.92 11.12 -23.22
C ASP A 706 -4.40 10.91 -21.79
N THR A 707 -4.30 12.02 -21.03
CA THR A 707 -3.77 12.00 -19.67
C THR A 707 -4.53 11.03 -18.74
N PRO A 708 -5.88 11.05 -18.64
CA PRO A 708 -6.62 10.07 -17.85
C PRO A 708 -6.35 8.61 -18.25
N MET A 709 -6.35 8.29 -19.55
CA MET A 709 -6.11 6.92 -20.04
C MET A 709 -4.72 6.40 -19.64
N PHE A 710 -3.70 7.27 -19.75
CA PHE A 710 -2.34 6.98 -19.30
C PHE A 710 -2.27 6.76 -17.79
N ILE A 711 -2.85 7.65 -16.98
CA ILE A 711 -2.82 7.55 -15.52
C ILE A 711 -3.46 6.24 -15.04
N GLU A 712 -4.62 5.85 -15.57
CA GLU A 712 -5.27 4.59 -15.20
C GLU A 712 -4.43 3.35 -15.57
N ASN A 713 -3.63 3.44 -16.66
CA ASN A 713 -2.81 2.35 -17.17
C ASN A 713 -1.34 2.34 -16.71
N ILE A 714 -0.91 3.27 -15.85
CA ILE A 714 0.38 3.14 -15.14
C ILE A 714 0.38 1.78 -14.42
N PRO A 715 1.28 0.82 -14.76
CA PRO A 715 1.14 -0.56 -14.29
C PRO A 715 1.22 -0.71 -12.77
N PHE A 716 2.05 0.10 -12.12
CA PHE A 716 2.22 0.07 -10.67
C PHE A 716 1.08 0.83 -9.99
N LYS A 717 0.26 0.12 -9.20
CA LYS A 717 -0.84 0.70 -8.39
C LYS A 717 -0.34 1.84 -7.50
N GLU A 718 0.84 1.69 -6.90
CA GLU A 718 1.51 2.73 -6.10
C GLU A 718 1.73 4.01 -6.91
N THR A 719 2.46 3.93 -8.03
CA THR A 719 2.75 5.09 -8.89
C THR A 719 1.50 5.71 -9.51
N ARG A 720 0.50 4.89 -9.86
CA ARG A 720 -0.81 5.37 -10.35
C ARG A 720 -1.50 6.26 -9.32
N LEU A 721 -1.63 5.78 -8.08
CA LEU A 721 -2.25 6.54 -6.99
C LEU A 721 -1.39 7.74 -6.57
N TYR A 722 -0.07 7.61 -6.59
CA TYR A 722 0.89 8.70 -6.34
C TYR A 722 0.64 9.87 -7.29
N VAL A 723 0.57 9.62 -8.60
CA VAL A 723 0.34 10.65 -9.62
C VAL A 723 -1.02 11.31 -9.44
N GLN A 724 -2.09 10.53 -9.20
CA GLN A 724 -3.43 11.06 -8.92
C GLN A 724 -3.43 11.99 -7.68
N ASN A 725 -2.80 11.55 -6.59
CA ASN A 725 -2.70 12.32 -5.35
C ASN A 725 -1.88 13.60 -5.52
N VAL A 726 -0.70 13.54 -6.15
CA VAL A 726 0.18 14.72 -6.33
C VAL A 726 -0.52 15.81 -7.16
N LEU A 727 -1.24 15.44 -8.22
CA LEU A 727 -2.00 16.40 -9.03
C LEU A 727 -3.16 17.02 -8.25
N LEU A 728 -3.92 16.22 -7.49
CA LEU A 728 -4.97 16.71 -6.58
C LEU A 728 -4.38 17.66 -5.52
N TYR A 729 -3.25 17.30 -4.92
CA TYR A 729 -2.59 18.09 -3.88
C TYR A 729 -2.03 19.40 -4.44
N ASP A 730 -1.49 19.43 -5.66
CA ASP A 730 -1.06 20.67 -6.35
C ASP A 730 -2.23 21.67 -6.45
N VAL A 731 -3.42 21.24 -6.89
CA VAL A 731 -4.61 22.11 -6.94
C VAL A 731 -5.05 22.57 -5.54
N ILE A 732 -5.05 21.69 -4.54
CA ILE A 732 -5.42 22.05 -3.16
C ILE A 732 -4.43 23.07 -2.57
N TYR A 733 -3.12 22.83 -2.68
CA TYR A 733 -2.11 23.78 -2.21
C TYR A 733 -2.19 25.10 -2.97
N LYS A 734 -2.42 25.09 -4.29
CA LYS A 734 -2.63 26.31 -5.08
C LYS A 734 -3.80 27.15 -4.53
N LYS A 735 -4.92 26.50 -4.18
CA LYS A 735 -6.07 27.15 -3.53
C LYS A 735 -5.71 27.71 -2.15
N LEU A 736 -5.06 26.95 -1.28
CA LEU A 736 -4.69 27.34 0.09
C LEU A 736 -3.56 28.40 0.17
N LEU A 737 -2.73 28.49 -0.87
CA LEU A 737 -1.64 29.47 -0.98
C LEU A 737 -2.06 30.79 -1.63
N THR A 738 -3.07 30.79 -2.52
CA THR A 738 -3.40 31.96 -3.36
C THR A 738 -4.86 32.40 -3.32
N GLY A 739 -5.76 31.62 -2.70
CA GLY A 739 -7.21 31.82 -2.76
C GLY A 739 -7.85 31.47 -4.11
N LYS A 740 -7.06 31.37 -5.19
CA LYS A 740 -7.52 31.09 -6.56
C LYS A 740 -7.60 29.59 -6.82
N THR A 741 -8.66 29.18 -7.52
CA THR A 741 -8.79 27.82 -8.08
C THR A 741 -7.94 27.72 -9.35
N ASP A 742 -7.39 26.53 -9.63
CA ASP A 742 -6.60 26.23 -10.84
C ASP A 742 -7.09 24.90 -11.44
N LEU A 743 -6.74 24.63 -12.70
CA LEU A 743 -7.12 23.39 -13.38
C LEU A 743 -6.34 22.20 -12.82
N LEU A 744 -7.00 21.05 -12.70
CA LEU A 744 -6.35 19.78 -12.37
C LEU A 744 -5.37 19.39 -13.47
N LEU A 745 -5.82 19.39 -14.72
CA LEU A 745 -4.99 19.14 -15.89
C LEU A 745 -4.81 20.41 -16.71
N LYS A 746 -3.56 20.82 -16.92
CA LYS A 746 -3.20 22.00 -17.72
C LYS A 746 -3.35 21.72 -19.20
N GLU A 747 -3.46 22.77 -20.00
CA GLU A 747 -3.77 22.63 -21.42
C GLU A 747 -2.68 21.89 -22.22
N ASN A 748 -1.41 22.05 -21.86
CA ASN A 748 -0.30 21.27 -22.43
C ASN A 748 -0.38 19.77 -22.06
N GLU A 749 -0.91 19.43 -20.89
CA GLU A 749 -1.06 18.05 -20.40
C GLU A 749 -2.30 17.38 -21.01
N ARG A 750 -3.41 18.12 -21.18
CA ARG A 750 -4.60 17.68 -21.92
C ARG A 750 -4.30 17.40 -23.40
N LYS A 751 -3.44 18.22 -24.02
CA LYS A 751 -2.98 18.06 -25.41
C LYS A 751 -1.83 17.07 -25.58
N TYR A 752 -1.17 16.64 -24.50
CA TYR A 752 -0.05 15.69 -24.56
C TYR A 752 -0.49 14.34 -25.14
N LYS A 753 0.40 13.68 -25.88
CA LYS A 753 0.20 12.34 -26.45
C LYS A 753 1.09 11.36 -25.70
N TYR A 754 0.47 10.39 -25.02
CA TYR A 754 1.17 9.39 -24.21
C TYR A 754 1.40 8.09 -24.97
#